data_AF-A0AAN7YX38-F1
#
_entry.id   AF-A0AAN7YX38-F1
#
_cell.length_a   1.000
_cell.length_b   1.000
_cell.length_c   1.000
_cell.angle_alpha   90.00
_cell.angle_beta   90.00
_cell.angle_gamma   90.00
#
_symmetry.space_group_name_H-M   'P 1'
#
loop_
_entity.id
_entity.type
_entity.pdbx_description
1 polymer ?
#
loop_
_entity_poly.entity_id
_entity_poly.type
_entity_poly.pdbx_seq_one_letter_code
_entity_poly.pdbx_strand_id
1 'polypeptide(L)'
;MINIENISNSPKLNEEKPLNSSPKPKYSFAAKSFFQGPNNDQTYYLSSGTTSKCIASESIQTWLLSDDGHIYTSNGEYVLDLSSDGYYVQLSTINSKSTQLWTINKSTNKIQNKGNGKYLDINCYNICVSDLNDNATQLWTTIRRTPIPFGNWGYFQSKQLDSNNNCWGLSVLNGSSSYNTSVVMNKIQAKSKGQIWQMTSDGHILSRLDGNLVLDVGPAISSNSYQLDVNVYKPNDVMQTWGINENNQIFNKHFTNLCIGFVGELGIDSTINCVIAEPTNSSDINFQWNANPTYSLNRIVNEDPVPFPPYTSGDLLASYQYLSQFATSNQSNDIRSLYTNINVSLQTFFTLATVATCPPSIQSTEDFTNVQNQIKTELSYAINVRLVFSHYSGFYSEIFSKSSADLENLANLCSVNMSSDQYVNGNYTDAVTSVFYTVISEIPIGGPIIANIAQSAVDFGEDSEGGDHGPSTYQVTLSNLFNHLNSNYNKEMANAQNMKDIILKDWGMMSKTNQLCFLPINDPSSLNVDGLNNELISDVASTAYEIAMIQMLLPISYQIYFTPSGSVKFPYVPITSGDYAWTDNSGTYILATITHNNSYPPKALTDKLWKNGVSMQEFFTSSYDWNLARALTFYSTPGNSGNSDRLFKLATPTVKNLTPMPMTFYVKNGSDLVGTFQSPTHHAGYSPNTYSVGCAGHHLLFVKVNDINGNDVASFNVYIDFEVLSGSYVSIQPGSLLVAQGYVVGTPICNQGSFSETFTASILVPIYQSN
;
A
#
# COMPACT_ATOMS: atom_id res chain seq x y z
N MET A 1 0.59 -9.73 28.34
CA MET A 1 0.00 -11.07 28.17
C MET A 1 -1.51 -10.91 28.18
N ILE A 2 -2.14 -11.05 27.01
CA ILE A 2 -3.59 -11.18 26.87
C ILE A 2 -3.83 -12.68 26.68
N ASN A 3 -4.65 -13.29 27.54
CA ASN A 3 -4.93 -14.72 27.47
C ASN A 3 -5.88 -14.99 26.29
N ILE A 4 -5.44 -15.81 25.33
CA ILE A 4 -6.29 -16.31 24.24
C ILE A 4 -6.74 -17.71 24.65
N GLU A 5 -7.94 -17.86 25.19
CA GLU A 5 -8.52 -19.17 25.47
C GLU A 5 -9.21 -19.74 24.21
N ASN A 6 -8.98 -21.05 23.98
CA ASN A 6 -9.53 -21.87 22.90
C ASN A 6 -11.05 -21.69 22.71
N ILE A 7 -11.47 -21.13 21.58
CA ILE A 7 -12.86 -21.19 21.11
C ILE A 7 -13.01 -22.44 20.23
N SER A 8 -13.27 -23.58 20.87
CA SER A 8 -13.87 -24.74 20.19
C SER A 8 -15.22 -25.01 20.82
N ASN A 9 -16.31 -24.73 20.07
CA ASN A 9 -17.57 -25.49 20.01
C ASN A 9 -18.68 -24.65 19.35
N SER A 10 -19.03 -24.96 18.10
CA SER A 10 -20.32 -24.57 17.52
C SER A 10 -21.47 -25.34 18.18
N PRO A 11 -22.66 -24.75 18.30
CA PRO A 11 -23.72 -25.24 17.42
C PRO A 11 -24.72 -24.17 16.90
N LYS A 12 -25.10 -24.39 15.62
CA LYS A 12 -26.39 -24.14 14.95
C LYS A 12 -26.97 -22.71 14.85
N LEU A 13 -26.86 -22.20 13.61
CA LEU A 13 -27.89 -21.55 12.79
C LEU A 13 -29.17 -21.07 13.51
N ASN A 14 -29.28 -19.75 13.66
CA ASN A 14 -30.53 -19.02 13.51
C ASN A 14 -30.24 -17.73 12.72
N GLU A 15 -31.05 -17.48 11.70
CA GLU A 15 -31.08 -16.24 10.93
C GLU A 15 -31.41 -15.06 11.86
N GLU A 16 -30.45 -14.17 12.12
CA GLU A 16 -30.71 -12.85 12.70
C GLU A 16 -30.23 -11.75 11.76
N LYS A 17 -31.17 -10.85 11.44
CA LYS A 17 -30.97 -9.60 10.71
C LYS A 17 -29.75 -8.83 11.26
N PRO A 18 -28.92 -8.20 10.41
CA PRO A 18 -27.82 -7.37 10.90
C PRO A 18 -28.41 -6.18 11.69
N LEU A 19 -28.15 -6.18 13.01
CA LEU A 19 -28.33 -5.02 13.85
C LEU A 19 -27.33 -3.94 13.44
N ASN A 20 -27.84 -2.71 13.26
CA ASN A 20 -27.21 -1.40 13.36
C ASN A 20 -25.68 -1.32 13.22
N SER A 21 -25.27 -0.62 12.15
CA SER A 21 -23.96 0.00 11.91
C SER A 21 -23.04 0.06 13.14
N SER A 22 -21.96 -0.73 13.12
CA SER A 22 -20.89 -0.66 14.11
C SER A 22 -20.31 0.76 14.23
N PRO A 23 -19.96 1.21 15.44
CA PRO A 23 -19.35 2.51 15.66
C PRO A 23 -17.97 2.56 14.98
N LYS A 24 -17.76 3.57 14.15
CA LYS A 24 -16.56 3.69 13.30
C LYS A 24 -15.31 3.95 14.14
N PRO A 25 -14.19 3.22 13.92
CA PRO A 25 -12.89 3.60 14.46
C PRO A 25 -12.44 4.94 13.89
N LYS A 26 -11.80 5.78 14.71
CA LYS A 26 -11.45 7.17 14.37
C LYS A 26 -9.96 7.38 14.10
N TYR A 27 -9.08 6.61 14.76
CA TYR A 27 -7.64 6.74 14.57
C TYR A 27 -6.86 5.55 15.14
N SER A 28 -5.72 5.27 14.50
CA SER A 28 -4.70 4.33 14.93
C SER A 28 -3.80 4.91 16.02
N PHE A 29 -3.44 4.10 17.02
CA PHE A 29 -2.49 4.44 18.08
C PHE A 29 -1.75 3.21 18.61
N ALA A 30 -0.62 3.44 19.26
CA ALA A 30 0.04 2.47 20.14
C ALA A 30 0.04 3.02 21.58
N ALA A 31 -0.22 2.16 22.57
CA ALA A 31 -0.11 2.55 23.97
C ALA A 31 1.26 2.12 24.52
N LYS A 32 2.11 3.10 24.82
CA LYS A 32 3.44 2.94 25.43
C LYS A 32 3.32 3.13 26.94
N SER A 33 3.81 2.17 27.71
CA SER A 33 3.90 2.29 29.16
C SER A 33 5.12 3.10 29.56
N PHE A 34 5.01 3.84 30.67
CA PHE A 34 6.15 4.50 31.33
C PHE A 34 6.95 3.52 32.20
N PHE A 35 6.44 2.31 32.42
CA PHE A 35 7.17 1.25 33.09
C PHE A 35 8.37 0.79 32.25
N GLN A 36 9.57 0.93 32.81
CA GLN A 36 10.80 0.35 32.28
C GLN A 36 11.07 -0.91 33.10
N GLY A 37 11.25 -2.05 32.42
CA GLY A 37 11.45 -3.34 33.08
C GLY A 37 12.73 -3.37 33.95
N PRO A 38 13.03 -4.48 34.63
CA PRO A 38 14.14 -4.58 35.60
C PRO A 38 15.54 -4.28 35.05
N ASN A 39 15.72 -4.22 33.72
CA ASN A 39 16.99 -3.89 33.08
C ASN A 39 17.07 -2.44 32.55
N ASN A 40 16.05 -1.58 32.78
CA ASN A 40 15.98 -0.19 32.31
C ASN A 40 16.11 0.06 30.78
N ASP A 41 16.34 -0.97 29.98
CA ASP A 41 16.61 -0.84 28.54
C ASP A 41 15.36 -1.12 27.66
N GLN A 42 14.20 -1.43 28.25
CA GLN A 42 13.04 -1.94 27.52
C GLN A 42 11.75 -1.17 27.84
N THR A 43 11.20 -0.55 26.79
CA THR A 43 9.88 0.10 26.79
C THR A 43 8.79 -0.94 26.54
N TYR A 44 7.71 -0.92 27.35
CA TYR A 44 6.56 -1.82 27.18
C TYR A 44 5.47 -1.16 26.34
N TYR A 45 4.88 -1.92 25.41
CA TYR A 45 3.72 -1.52 24.63
C TYR A 45 2.54 -2.46 24.88
N LEU A 46 1.32 -1.93 24.81
CA LEU A 46 0.12 -2.76 24.73
C LEU A 46 0.15 -3.57 23.43
N SER A 47 0.08 -4.90 23.53
CA SER A 47 0.21 -5.83 22.40
C SER A 47 -0.84 -6.94 22.45
N SER A 48 -1.37 -7.33 21.29
CA SER A 48 -2.25 -8.49 21.12
C SER A 48 -1.52 -9.85 21.14
N GLY A 49 -0.18 -9.87 21.13
CA GLY A 49 0.63 -11.09 21.13
C GLY A 49 0.92 -11.70 22.51
N THR A 50 1.29 -12.98 22.53
CA THR A 50 1.59 -13.77 23.75
C THR A 50 3.01 -13.58 24.30
N THR A 51 3.93 -12.96 23.56
CA THR A 51 5.33 -12.79 23.96
C THR A 51 5.58 -11.43 24.59
N SER A 52 6.05 -11.42 25.84
CA SER A 52 6.46 -10.24 26.61
C SER A 52 7.79 -9.60 26.17
N LYS A 53 8.25 -9.91 24.96
CA LYS A 53 9.41 -9.27 24.31
C LYS A 53 8.89 -8.34 23.24
N CYS A 54 9.62 -7.26 22.94
CA CYS A 54 9.38 -6.44 21.77
C CYS A 54 9.40 -7.35 20.52
N ILE A 55 8.22 -7.80 20.08
CA ILE A 55 8.02 -8.32 18.74
C ILE A 55 7.28 -7.21 18.05
N ALA A 56 8.04 -6.38 17.35
CA ALA A 56 7.54 -5.22 16.63
C ALA A 56 6.82 -5.62 15.34
N SER A 57 5.91 -6.60 15.37
CA SER A 57 4.88 -6.62 14.32
C SER A 57 3.99 -5.41 14.59
N GLU A 58 3.89 -4.49 13.63
CA GLU A 58 3.13 -3.25 13.85
C GLU A 58 1.64 -3.54 14.04
N SER A 59 1.12 -4.59 13.43
CA SER A 59 -0.27 -5.02 13.56
C SER A 59 -0.65 -5.37 15.00
N ILE A 60 0.22 -6.06 15.76
CA ILE A 60 -0.15 -6.48 17.12
C ILE A 60 -0.06 -5.36 18.16
N GLN A 61 0.63 -4.26 17.86
CA GLN A 61 0.80 -3.11 18.76
C GLN A 61 0.01 -1.88 18.34
N THR A 62 -0.68 -1.97 17.19
CA THR A 62 -1.53 -0.92 16.65
C THR A 62 -2.97 -1.19 17.02
N TRP A 63 -3.62 -0.17 17.56
CA TRP A 63 -4.98 -0.20 18.07
C TRP A 63 -5.80 0.91 17.44
N LEU A 64 -7.08 0.67 17.18
CA LEU A 64 -8.01 1.68 16.67
C LEU A 64 -8.97 2.10 17.77
N LEU A 65 -9.13 3.40 18.03
CA LEU A 65 -10.13 3.88 18.99
C LEU A 65 -11.39 4.39 18.28
N SER A 66 -12.57 3.89 18.64
CA SER A 66 -13.86 4.42 18.16
C SER A 66 -14.42 5.54 19.05
N ASP A 67 -15.36 6.30 18.49
CA ASP A 67 -16.02 7.43 19.18
C ASP A 67 -16.78 7.02 20.46
N ASP A 68 -17.27 5.78 20.54
CA ASP A 68 -17.97 5.26 21.71
C ASP A 68 -17.03 4.69 22.79
N GLY A 69 -15.76 4.52 22.45
CA GLY A 69 -14.68 4.10 23.35
C GLY A 69 -14.25 2.64 23.23
N HIS A 70 -14.61 1.93 22.17
CA HIS A 70 -13.98 0.62 21.89
C HIS A 70 -12.55 0.81 21.40
N ILE A 71 -11.66 -0.09 21.82
CA ILE A 71 -10.28 -0.17 21.36
C ILE A 71 -10.15 -1.46 20.54
N TYR A 72 -10.03 -1.35 19.22
CA TYR A 72 -9.92 -2.48 18.30
C TYR A 72 -8.47 -2.85 18.03
N THR A 73 -8.23 -4.11 17.67
CA THR A 73 -7.01 -4.52 16.96
C THR A 73 -6.89 -3.80 15.62
N SER A 74 -5.67 -3.72 15.06
CA SER A 74 -5.41 -2.99 13.82
C SER A 74 -6.25 -3.43 12.61
N ASN A 75 -6.69 -4.70 12.60
CA ASN A 75 -7.56 -5.27 11.56
C ASN A 75 -9.07 -5.08 11.84
N GLY A 76 -9.43 -4.40 12.93
CA GLY A 76 -10.83 -4.12 13.29
C GLY A 76 -11.64 -5.32 13.80
N GLU A 77 -11.09 -6.53 13.83
CA GLU A 77 -11.85 -7.75 14.13
C GLU A 77 -12.17 -7.96 15.61
N TYR A 78 -11.27 -7.55 16.50
CA TYR A 78 -11.37 -7.78 17.94
C TYR A 78 -11.28 -6.47 18.71
N VAL A 79 -11.97 -6.41 19.84
CA VAL A 79 -11.90 -5.31 20.80
C VAL A 79 -11.25 -5.75 22.11
N LEU A 80 -10.58 -4.79 22.74
CA LEU A 80 -10.05 -4.93 24.09
C LEU A 80 -11.20 -5.09 25.08
N ASP A 81 -11.19 -6.17 25.86
CA ASP A 81 -12.25 -6.49 26.83
C ASP A 81 -11.64 -6.94 28.15
N LEU A 82 -12.46 -7.00 29.19
CA LEU A 82 -12.10 -7.66 30.44
C LEU A 82 -12.45 -9.15 30.37
N SER A 83 -11.58 -9.97 30.95
CA SER A 83 -11.89 -11.37 31.21
C SER A 83 -13.09 -11.52 32.15
N SER A 84 -13.65 -12.72 32.19
CA SER A 84 -14.81 -13.05 33.02
C SER A 84 -14.60 -12.83 34.52
N ASP A 85 -13.35 -12.90 35.00
CA ASP A 85 -12.96 -12.58 36.39
C ASP A 85 -12.81 -11.06 36.65
N GLY A 86 -12.91 -10.23 35.62
CA GLY A 86 -12.83 -8.77 35.69
C GLY A 86 -11.44 -8.23 36.04
N TYR A 87 -10.40 -9.06 35.98
CA TYR A 87 -9.03 -8.70 36.35
C TYR A 87 -8.08 -8.61 35.16
N TYR A 88 -8.09 -9.63 34.28
CA TYR A 88 -7.24 -9.63 33.09
C TYR A 88 -7.88 -8.89 31.92
N VAL A 89 -7.04 -8.47 30.99
CA VAL A 89 -7.48 -7.90 29.71
C VAL A 89 -7.35 -8.98 28.63
N GLN A 90 -8.39 -9.09 27.80
CA GLN A 90 -8.48 -10.06 26.73
C GLN A 90 -8.92 -9.42 25.40
N LEU A 91 -8.84 -10.18 24.31
CA LEU A 91 -9.42 -9.82 23.03
C LEU A 91 -10.73 -10.59 22.84
N SER A 92 -11.76 -9.91 22.35
CA SER A 92 -13.07 -10.52 22.08
C SER A 92 -13.74 -9.84 20.90
N THR A 93 -14.75 -10.50 20.32
CA THR A 93 -15.60 -9.86 19.31
C THR A 93 -16.50 -8.80 19.94
N ILE A 94 -16.81 -7.75 19.18
CA ILE A 94 -17.65 -6.65 19.66
C ILE A 94 -19.02 -7.15 20.12
N ASN A 95 -19.47 -6.65 21.27
CA ASN A 95 -20.79 -6.88 21.83
C ASN A 95 -21.22 -5.65 22.65
N SER A 96 -22.39 -5.72 23.29
CA SER A 96 -22.96 -4.58 24.01
C SER A 96 -22.46 -4.42 25.46
N LYS A 97 -21.38 -5.09 25.87
CA LYS A 97 -20.89 -5.04 27.26
C LYS A 97 -20.07 -3.79 27.50
N SER A 98 -20.33 -3.12 28.62
CA SER A 98 -19.53 -1.97 29.07
C SER A 98 -18.08 -2.32 29.40
N THR A 99 -17.75 -3.61 29.58
CA THR A 99 -16.38 -4.10 29.77
C THR A 99 -15.49 -3.93 28.54
N GLN A 100 -16.08 -3.72 27.35
CA GLN A 100 -15.37 -3.44 26.10
C GLN A 100 -15.13 -1.94 25.86
N LEU A 101 -15.68 -1.09 26.73
CA LEU A 101 -15.59 0.36 26.59
C LEU A 101 -14.47 0.91 27.47
N TRP A 102 -13.63 1.75 26.88
CA TRP A 102 -12.46 2.34 27.51
C TRP A 102 -12.47 3.85 27.38
N THR A 103 -11.77 4.52 28.28
CA THR A 103 -11.53 5.96 28.27
C THR A 103 -10.05 6.21 28.41
N ILE A 104 -9.47 6.93 27.44
CA ILE A 104 -8.06 7.31 27.46
C ILE A 104 -7.98 8.76 27.95
N ASN A 105 -7.40 8.97 29.12
CA ASN A 105 -7.14 10.31 29.65
C ASN A 105 -5.68 10.69 29.41
N LYS A 106 -5.45 11.51 28.38
CA LYS A 106 -4.12 12.00 27.97
C LYS A 106 -3.50 12.99 28.97
N SER A 107 -4.31 13.69 29.77
CA SER A 107 -3.79 14.62 30.79
C SER A 107 -3.19 13.88 31.98
N THR A 108 -3.73 12.71 32.31
CA THR A 108 -3.25 11.87 33.42
C THR A 108 -2.42 10.68 32.96
N ASN A 109 -2.32 10.44 31.64
CA ASN A 109 -1.72 9.24 31.05
C ASN A 109 -2.33 7.94 31.61
N LYS A 110 -3.67 7.86 31.74
CA LYS A 110 -4.34 6.64 32.27
C LYS A 110 -5.41 6.15 31.30
N ILE A 111 -5.56 4.83 31.21
CA ILE A 111 -6.58 4.16 30.40
C ILE A 111 -7.54 3.47 31.36
N GLN A 112 -8.81 3.88 31.37
CA GLN A 112 -9.83 3.39 32.30
C GLN A 112 -10.87 2.54 31.59
N ASN A 113 -11.22 1.40 32.16
CA ASN A 113 -12.35 0.60 31.70
C ASN A 113 -13.67 1.20 32.23
N LYS A 114 -14.64 1.46 31.35
CA LYS A 114 -15.94 2.03 31.75
C LYS A 114 -16.84 1.02 32.47
N GLY A 115 -16.62 -0.28 32.26
CA GLY A 115 -17.43 -1.35 32.85
C GLY A 115 -17.23 -1.52 34.35
N ASN A 116 -15.98 -1.44 34.82
CA ASN A 116 -15.65 -1.61 36.25
C ASN A 116 -14.96 -0.39 36.90
N GLY A 117 -14.67 0.67 36.13
CA GLY A 117 -14.01 1.89 36.61
C GLY A 117 -12.52 1.73 36.95
N LYS A 118 -11.92 0.56 36.69
CA LYS A 118 -10.50 0.27 36.97
C LYS A 118 -9.60 0.71 35.82
N TYR A 119 -8.31 0.81 36.10
CA TYR A 119 -7.30 1.35 35.20
C TYR A 119 -6.40 0.24 34.67
N LEU A 120 -6.05 0.34 33.38
CA LEU A 120 -5.11 -0.54 32.72
C LEU A 120 -3.76 -0.50 33.44
N ASP A 121 -3.25 -1.67 33.81
CA ASP A 121 -2.06 -1.82 34.64
C ASP A 121 -1.19 -2.99 34.15
N ILE A 122 0.08 -2.96 34.51
CA ILE A 122 1.03 -4.04 34.29
C ILE A 122 1.35 -4.69 35.64
N ASN A 123 0.86 -5.91 35.85
CA ASN A 123 1.19 -6.70 37.04
C ASN A 123 1.88 -8.01 36.65
N CYS A 124 3.08 -8.27 37.19
CA CYS A 124 3.89 -9.44 36.86
C CYS A 124 4.02 -9.69 35.34
N TYR A 125 4.20 -8.64 34.55
CA TYR A 125 4.28 -8.67 33.08
C TYR A 125 2.98 -9.08 32.35
N ASN A 126 1.85 -9.19 33.06
CA ASN A 126 0.52 -9.34 32.48
C ASN A 126 -0.17 -7.99 32.34
N ILE A 127 -0.99 -7.85 31.30
CA ILE A 127 -1.87 -6.69 31.15
C ILE A 127 -3.14 -7.00 31.94
N CYS A 128 -3.49 -6.14 32.87
CA CYS A 128 -4.61 -6.31 33.77
C CYS A 128 -5.29 -4.96 34.02
N VAL A 129 -6.32 -4.96 34.86
CA VAL A 129 -6.88 -3.74 35.42
C VAL A 129 -6.80 -3.74 36.95
N SER A 130 -6.48 -2.60 37.53
CA SER A 130 -6.39 -2.43 38.97
C SER A 130 -6.96 -1.08 39.41
N ASP A 131 -7.18 -0.91 40.71
CA ASP A 131 -7.65 0.36 41.26
C ASP A 131 -6.62 1.46 41.02
N LEU A 132 -7.09 2.71 40.94
CA LEU A 132 -6.23 3.86 40.67
C LEU A 132 -5.02 3.89 41.61
N ASN A 133 -3.84 3.84 41.03
CA ASN A 133 -2.57 4.05 41.70
C ASN A 133 -1.69 4.96 40.84
N ASP A 134 -0.61 5.48 41.43
CA ASP A 134 0.30 6.40 40.72
C ASP A 134 1.59 5.70 40.27
N ASN A 135 1.56 4.36 40.15
CA ASN A 135 2.71 3.60 39.66
C ASN A 135 2.87 3.80 38.15
N ALA A 136 4.12 3.76 37.68
CA ALA A 136 4.46 3.83 36.26
C ALA A 136 3.83 2.71 35.42
N THR A 137 3.38 1.63 36.05
CA THR A 137 2.66 0.50 35.43
C THR A 137 1.24 0.87 34.97
N GLN A 138 0.62 1.89 35.58
CA GLN A 138 -0.66 2.47 35.15
C GLN A 138 -0.52 3.72 34.26
N LEU A 139 0.72 4.18 34.07
CA LEU A 139 0.98 5.32 33.21
C LEU A 139 1.19 4.82 31.78
N TRP A 140 0.31 5.26 30.90
CA TRP A 140 0.28 4.95 29.48
C TRP A 140 0.24 6.24 28.68
N THR A 141 1.22 6.42 27.81
CA THR A 141 1.12 7.42 26.75
C THR A 141 0.62 6.74 25.49
N THR A 142 -0.46 7.27 24.93
CA THR A 142 -0.89 6.86 23.60
C THR A 142 -0.12 7.67 22.59
N ILE A 143 0.75 6.98 21.86
CA ILE A 143 1.47 7.56 20.74
C ILE A 143 0.64 7.23 19.51
N ARG A 144 0.16 8.25 18.80
CA ARG A 144 -0.37 8.01 17.46
C ARG A 144 0.79 7.51 16.61
N ARG A 145 0.69 6.27 16.14
CA ARG A 145 1.66 5.77 15.17
C ARG A 145 1.37 6.45 13.85
N THR A 146 2.39 7.00 13.22
CA THR A 146 2.35 7.27 11.79
C THR A 146 2.00 5.95 11.11
N PRO A 147 1.03 5.92 10.17
CA PRO A 147 0.95 4.80 9.26
C PRO A 147 2.34 4.67 8.62
N ILE A 148 3.04 3.56 8.86
CA ILE A 148 4.17 3.24 8.00
C ILE A 148 3.57 2.96 6.63
N PRO A 149 4.19 3.42 5.53
CA PRO A 149 3.80 3.13 4.15
C PRO A 149 3.88 1.63 3.83
N PHE A 150 3.07 0.79 4.46
CA PHE A 150 3.05 -0.62 4.12
C PHE A 150 2.47 -0.79 2.72
N GLY A 151 3.09 -1.66 1.93
CA GLY A 151 2.59 -1.99 0.60
C GLY A 151 2.85 -0.93 -0.48
N ASN A 152 3.54 0.17 -0.18
CA ASN A 152 3.85 1.19 -1.19
C ASN A 152 5.33 1.19 -1.58
N TRP A 153 5.58 1.36 -2.89
CA TRP A 153 6.92 1.42 -3.45
C TRP A 153 7.48 2.84 -3.41
N GLY A 154 8.71 3.01 -2.95
CA GLY A 154 9.40 4.29 -3.03
C GLY A 154 10.81 4.27 -2.46
N TYR A 155 11.27 5.40 -1.92
CA TYR A 155 12.66 5.58 -1.50
C TYR A 155 12.79 5.63 0.02
N PHE A 156 13.87 5.05 0.55
CA PHE A 156 14.38 5.43 1.87
C PHE A 156 15.46 6.48 1.69
N GLN A 157 15.07 7.75 1.84
CA GLN A 157 15.95 8.91 1.69
C GLN A 157 16.64 9.24 3.01
N SER A 158 17.96 9.42 3.00
CA SER A 158 18.70 9.95 4.15
C SER A 158 18.26 11.38 4.47
N LYS A 159 18.08 11.69 5.75
CA LYS A 159 17.86 13.08 6.19
C LYS A 159 19.13 13.93 6.09
N GLN A 160 20.31 13.31 6.14
CA GLN A 160 21.57 13.98 5.86
C GLN A 160 21.67 14.22 4.35
N LEU A 161 21.88 15.48 3.96
CA LEU A 161 22.20 15.89 2.60
C LEU A 161 23.73 15.94 2.41
N ASP A 162 24.19 15.88 1.16
CA ASP A 162 25.59 16.19 0.86
C ASP A 162 25.85 17.72 0.86
N SER A 163 27.12 18.10 0.69
CA SER A 163 27.57 19.50 0.64
C SER A 163 26.96 20.32 -0.51
N ASN A 164 26.37 19.66 -1.51
CA ASN A 164 25.68 20.27 -2.63
C ASN A 164 24.14 20.21 -2.49
N ASN A 165 23.63 19.85 -1.31
CA ASN A 165 22.21 19.65 -1.01
C ASN A 165 21.52 18.55 -1.85
N ASN A 166 22.27 17.57 -2.37
CA ASN A 166 21.67 16.43 -3.03
C ASN A 166 21.09 15.43 -2.02
N CYS A 167 20.01 14.77 -2.42
CA CYS A 167 19.39 13.69 -1.67
C CYS A 167 20.07 12.36 -1.98
N TRP A 168 20.29 11.57 -0.93
CA TRP A 168 20.88 10.23 -0.99
C TRP A 168 19.91 9.21 -0.44
N GLY A 169 19.95 7.99 -0.95
CA GLY A 169 19.04 6.94 -0.53
C GLY A 169 19.67 5.54 -0.54
N LEU A 170 18.94 4.64 0.10
CA LEU A 170 19.28 3.22 0.17
C LEU A 170 19.28 2.61 -1.23
N SER A 171 20.37 1.93 -1.62
CA SER A 171 20.52 1.36 -2.95
C SER A 171 21.18 -0.02 -2.91
N VAL A 172 20.68 -0.97 -3.69
CA VAL A 172 21.41 -2.22 -3.95
C VAL A 172 22.60 -1.92 -4.85
N LEU A 173 23.79 -2.42 -4.49
CA LEU A 173 25.00 -2.16 -5.26
C LEU A 173 24.84 -2.60 -6.72
N ASN A 174 25.12 -1.67 -7.64
CA ASN A 174 24.99 -1.82 -9.10
C ASN A 174 23.58 -2.25 -9.58
N GLY A 175 22.54 -2.15 -8.74
CA GLY A 175 21.21 -2.64 -9.08
C GLY A 175 21.15 -4.15 -9.35
N SER A 176 22.03 -4.93 -8.72
CA SER A 176 22.07 -6.40 -8.89
C SER A 176 20.92 -7.09 -8.16
N SER A 177 20.24 -8.03 -8.83
CA SER A 177 19.23 -8.90 -8.21
C SER A 177 19.83 -10.13 -7.52
N SER A 178 21.15 -10.25 -7.45
CA SER A 178 21.83 -11.40 -6.84
C SER A 178 21.80 -11.33 -5.31
N TYR A 179 21.64 -12.48 -4.66
CA TYR A 179 21.67 -12.58 -3.19
C TYR A 179 23.06 -12.29 -2.63
N ASN A 180 23.09 -11.81 -1.39
CA ASN A 180 24.26 -11.31 -0.66
C ASN A 180 24.97 -10.13 -1.38
N THR A 181 24.23 -9.37 -2.20
CA THR A 181 24.73 -8.13 -2.78
C THR A 181 24.65 -7.03 -1.72
N SER A 182 25.75 -6.30 -1.49
CA SER A 182 25.78 -5.21 -0.51
C SER A 182 24.80 -4.09 -0.83
N VAL A 183 24.33 -3.43 0.23
CA VAL A 183 23.53 -2.22 0.17
C VAL A 183 24.41 -0.99 0.47
N VAL A 184 24.26 0.05 -0.34
CA VAL A 184 25.11 1.24 -0.37
C VAL A 184 24.27 2.52 -0.43
N MET A 185 24.91 3.64 -0.12
CA MET A 185 24.34 4.97 -0.33
C MET A 185 24.67 5.48 -1.73
N ASN A 186 23.65 5.83 -2.49
CA ASN A 186 23.77 6.51 -3.78
C ASN A 186 22.88 7.75 -3.82
N LYS A 187 23.25 8.72 -4.64
CA LYS A 187 22.37 9.85 -4.95
C LYS A 187 21.05 9.31 -5.53
N ILE A 188 19.93 9.86 -5.07
CA ILE A 188 18.62 9.48 -5.58
C ILE A 188 18.52 9.88 -7.05
N GLN A 189 18.19 8.92 -7.91
CA GLN A 189 18.14 9.10 -9.36
C GLN A 189 16.83 8.56 -9.94
N ALA A 190 16.36 9.23 -11.00
CA ALA A 190 15.20 8.79 -11.75
C ALA A 190 15.45 7.40 -12.37
N LYS A 191 14.40 6.57 -12.45
CA LYS A 191 14.40 5.23 -13.07
C LYS A 191 15.32 4.20 -12.39
N SER A 192 15.83 4.49 -11.20
CA SER A 192 16.76 3.59 -10.51
C SER A 192 16.02 2.52 -9.72
N LYS A 193 15.71 1.38 -10.36
CA LYS A 193 15.02 0.24 -9.71
C LYS A 193 15.73 -0.26 -8.45
N GLY A 194 17.06 -0.18 -8.40
CA GLY A 194 17.85 -0.60 -7.24
C GLY A 194 17.73 0.31 -6.01
N GLN A 195 17.06 1.46 -6.14
CA GLN A 195 16.78 2.41 -5.05
C GLN A 195 15.32 2.37 -4.59
N ILE A 196 14.51 1.53 -5.21
CA ILE A 196 13.08 1.41 -4.91
C ILE A 196 12.86 0.22 -3.97
N TRP A 197 12.16 0.51 -2.89
CA TRP A 197 11.87 -0.42 -1.82
C TRP A 197 10.39 -0.38 -1.43
N GLN A 198 9.90 -1.47 -0.85
CA GLN A 198 8.57 -1.56 -0.26
C GLN A 198 8.71 -2.15 1.14
N MET A 199 8.12 -1.49 2.13
CA MET A 199 8.01 -2.05 3.47
C MET A 199 6.75 -2.90 3.57
N THR A 200 6.88 -4.12 4.07
CA THR A 200 5.76 -5.06 4.22
C THR A 200 5.24 -5.04 5.65
N SER A 201 3.99 -5.44 5.85
CA SER A 201 3.32 -5.39 7.17
C SER A 201 3.99 -6.29 8.23
N ASP A 202 4.61 -7.38 7.81
CA ASP A 202 5.43 -8.25 8.67
C ASP A 202 6.81 -7.63 9.02
N GLY A 203 7.26 -6.61 8.28
CA GLY A 203 8.47 -5.84 8.55
C GLY A 203 9.63 -6.11 7.60
N HIS A 204 9.47 -6.91 6.57
CA HIS A 204 10.49 -7.01 5.53
C HIS A 204 10.57 -5.71 4.73
N ILE A 205 11.76 -5.42 4.20
CA ILE A 205 11.98 -4.35 3.24
C ILE A 205 12.34 -5.01 1.92
N LEU A 206 11.38 -5.08 1.00
CA LEU A 206 11.50 -5.69 -0.32
C LEU A 206 12.19 -4.75 -1.31
N SER A 207 13.07 -5.29 -2.15
CA SER A 207 13.68 -4.58 -3.27
C SER A 207 12.83 -4.73 -4.54
N ARG A 208 12.70 -3.66 -5.33
CA ARG A 208 11.99 -3.70 -6.62
C ARG A 208 12.73 -4.48 -7.71
N LEU A 209 13.96 -4.91 -7.44
CA LEU A 209 14.80 -5.68 -8.37
C LEU A 209 14.30 -7.11 -8.57
N ASP A 210 13.74 -7.75 -7.53
CA ASP A 210 13.22 -9.11 -7.58
C ASP A 210 12.22 -9.35 -6.45
N GLY A 211 11.15 -10.10 -6.69
CA GLY A 211 10.05 -10.30 -5.74
C GLY A 211 10.44 -10.99 -4.44
N ASN A 212 11.56 -11.73 -4.39
CA ASN A 212 12.00 -12.41 -3.17
C ASN A 212 13.22 -11.76 -2.52
N LEU A 213 13.64 -10.59 -2.99
CA LEU A 213 14.86 -9.93 -2.53
C LEU A 213 14.53 -8.94 -1.41
N VAL A 214 15.03 -9.20 -0.20
CA VAL A 214 14.80 -8.37 0.99
C VAL A 214 16.09 -7.84 1.59
N LEU A 215 16.00 -6.72 2.31
CA LEU A 215 17.08 -6.18 3.13
C LEU A 215 17.38 -7.09 4.33
N ASP A 216 18.64 -7.47 4.49
CA ASP A 216 19.11 -8.40 5.52
C ASP A 216 20.33 -7.82 6.27
N VAL A 217 20.53 -8.28 7.51
CA VAL A 217 21.76 -8.02 8.26
C VAL A 217 22.85 -8.91 7.68
N GLY A 218 23.81 -8.27 7.03
CA GLY A 218 24.95 -8.93 6.40
C GLY A 218 26.11 -9.21 7.37
N PRO A 219 27.34 -9.36 6.83
CA PRO A 219 28.52 -9.69 7.62
C PRO A 219 28.82 -8.68 8.73
N ALA A 220 29.22 -9.20 9.90
CA ALA A 220 29.67 -8.36 11.02
C ALA A 220 30.96 -7.61 10.68
N ILE A 221 30.96 -6.30 10.89
CA ILE A 221 32.14 -5.42 10.84
C ILE A 221 32.83 -5.43 12.21
N SER A 222 32.03 -5.35 13.28
CA SER A 222 32.47 -5.43 14.67
C SER A 222 31.39 -6.10 15.54
N SER A 223 31.59 -6.15 16.86
CA SER A 223 30.71 -6.88 17.78
C SER A 223 29.25 -6.42 17.76
N ASN A 224 28.94 -5.18 17.36
CA ASN A 224 27.59 -4.64 17.28
C ASN A 224 27.35 -3.83 15.99
N SER A 225 28.18 -4.00 14.96
CA SER A 225 28.07 -3.24 13.71
C SER A 225 28.18 -4.19 12.54
N TYR A 226 27.25 -4.09 11.61
CA TYR A 226 27.07 -5.04 10.51
C TYR A 226 26.94 -4.29 9.20
N GLN A 227 27.44 -4.88 8.11
CA GLN A 227 27.06 -4.45 6.77
C GLN A 227 25.61 -4.84 6.50
N LEU A 228 24.95 -4.13 5.60
CA LEU A 228 23.68 -4.59 5.03
C LEU A 228 23.87 -5.17 3.64
N ASP A 229 23.14 -6.23 3.38
CA ASP A 229 23.03 -6.84 2.06
C ASP A 229 21.57 -7.11 1.73
N VAL A 230 21.33 -7.55 0.50
CA VAL A 230 20.05 -8.10 0.09
C VAL A 230 20.11 -9.62 -0.02
N ASN A 231 19.09 -10.29 0.48
CA ASN A 231 19.02 -11.75 0.52
C ASN A 231 17.64 -12.27 0.14
N VAL A 232 17.50 -13.60 0.07
CA VAL A 232 16.21 -14.26 -0.12
C VAL A 232 15.34 -14.02 1.10
N TYR A 233 14.07 -13.66 0.88
CA TYR A 233 13.03 -13.56 1.89
C TYR A 233 12.94 -14.86 2.72
N LYS A 234 12.96 -14.72 4.04
CA LYS A 234 12.75 -15.81 5.01
C LYS A 234 11.79 -15.33 6.11
N PRO A 235 10.61 -15.93 6.26
CA PRO A 235 9.53 -15.31 7.04
C PRO A 235 9.76 -15.20 8.55
N ASN A 236 10.73 -15.93 9.10
CA ASN A 236 11.04 -15.94 10.53
C ASN A 236 12.50 -15.54 10.80
N ASP A 237 13.19 -14.99 9.79
CA ASP A 237 14.55 -14.50 9.99
C ASP A 237 14.49 -13.12 10.64
N VAL A 238 14.77 -13.10 11.94
CA VAL A 238 14.77 -11.87 12.75
C VAL A 238 15.72 -10.80 12.18
N MET A 239 16.73 -11.20 11.39
CA MET A 239 17.66 -10.29 10.73
C MET A 239 17.04 -9.53 9.56
N GLN A 240 15.96 -10.03 8.98
CA GLN A 240 15.29 -9.44 7.80
C GLN A 240 14.09 -8.57 8.16
N THR A 241 13.82 -8.38 9.45
CA THR A 241 12.64 -7.68 9.94
C THR A 241 12.99 -6.31 10.53
N TRP A 242 12.38 -5.26 9.99
CA TRP A 242 12.69 -3.86 10.20
C TRP A 242 11.44 -3.04 10.55
N GLY A 243 11.57 -2.02 11.38
CA GLY A 243 10.52 -1.06 11.77
C GLY A 243 11.01 0.38 11.60
N ILE A 244 10.10 1.35 11.63
CA ILE A 244 10.46 2.77 11.66
C ILE A 244 9.96 3.36 12.99
N ASN A 245 10.85 4.03 13.73
CA ASN A 245 10.49 4.63 15.01
C ASN A 245 10.11 6.12 14.89
N GLU A 246 9.70 6.73 16.01
CA GLU A 246 9.31 8.14 16.12
C GLU A 246 10.43 9.14 15.75
N ASN A 247 11.69 8.71 15.77
CA ASN A 247 12.85 9.50 15.36
C ASN A 247 13.18 9.33 13.86
N ASN A 248 12.37 8.55 13.14
CA ASN A 248 12.58 8.14 11.75
C ASN A 248 13.84 7.30 11.55
N GLN A 249 14.21 6.50 12.54
CA GLN A 249 15.26 5.51 12.38
C GLN A 249 14.62 4.21 11.91
N ILE A 250 15.23 3.58 10.91
CA ILE A 250 14.87 2.22 10.50
C ILE A 250 15.64 1.28 11.42
N PHE A 251 14.93 0.53 12.26
CA PHE A 251 15.54 -0.32 13.28
C PHE A 251 15.18 -1.79 13.07
N ASN A 252 16.05 -2.71 13.47
CA ASN A 252 15.72 -4.13 13.41
C ASN A 252 14.67 -4.46 14.49
N LYS A 253 13.58 -5.13 14.11
CA LYS A 253 12.43 -5.39 14.99
C LYS A 253 12.78 -6.26 16.20
N HIS A 254 13.80 -7.12 16.08
CA HIS A 254 14.26 -7.98 17.16
C HIS A 254 15.38 -7.33 17.97
N PHE A 255 16.36 -6.73 17.29
CA PHE A 255 17.48 -6.00 17.88
C PHE A 255 17.18 -4.50 17.82
N THR A 256 16.30 -4.00 18.70
CA THR A 256 15.70 -2.65 18.58
C THR A 256 16.68 -1.49 18.71
N ASN A 257 17.89 -1.73 19.21
CA ASN A 257 18.96 -0.75 19.23
C ASN A 257 19.72 -0.68 17.90
N LEU A 258 19.67 -1.72 17.07
CA LEU A 258 20.34 -1.80 15.78
C LEU A 258 19.56 -0.97 14.74
N CYS A 259 20.12 0.17 14.34
CA CYS A 259 19.50 1.06 13.36
C CYS A 259 20.33 1.12 12.08
N ILE A 260 19.63 1.24 10.95
CA ILE A 260 20.24 1.42 9.63
C ILE A 260 20.78 2.85 9.54
N GLY A 261 22.02 2.98 9.09
CA GLY A 261 22.67 4.24 8.80
C GLY A 261 23.81 4.06 7.82
N PHE A 262 24.68 5.05 7.70
CA PHE A 262 25.86 4.97 6.85
C PHE A 262 27.08 5.57 7.56
N VAL A 263 28.26 5.14 7.12
CA VAL A 263 29.55 5.67 7.57
C VAL A 263 30.26 6.30 6.38
N GLY A 264 30.82 7.49 6.58
CA GLY A 264 31.55 8.24 5.56
C GLY A 264 30.87 9.56 5.20
N GLU A 265 31.49 10.30 4.28
CA GLU A 265 30.94 11.55 3.75
C GLU A 265 30.09 11.28 2.51
N LEU A 266 28.91 11.87 2.44
CA LEU A 266 28.10 11.89 1.22
C LEU A 266 28.73 12.87 0.22
N GLY A 267 28.82 12.48 -1.05
CA GLY A 267 29.37 13.35 -2.10
C GLY A 267 29.98 12.64 -3.31
N ILE A 268 30.19 11.32 -3.24
CA ILE A 268 30.65 10.48 -4.37
C ILE A 268 29.82 9.20 -4.40
N ASP A 269 29.10 8.97 -5.51
CA ASP A 269 28.37 7.71 -5.74
C ASP A 269 29.41 6.59 -5.74
N SER A 270 29.36 5.68 -4.76
CA SER A 270 30.48 4.75 -4.59
C SER A 270 30.10 3.45 -3.90
N THR A 271 30.91 2.42 -4.20
CA THR A 271 31.04 1.16 -3.47
C THR A 271 31.56 1.34 -2.03
N ILE A 272 31.85 2.57 -1.59
CA ILE A 272 32.58 2.90 -0.35
C ILE A 272 31.63 3.37 0.76
N ASN A 273 30.49 3.99 0.41
CA ASN A 273 29.49 4.43 1.39
C ASN A 273 28.62 3.24 1.81
N CYS A 274 29.22 2.34 2.59
CA CYS A 274 28.56 1.18 3.13
C CYS A 274 27.41 1.60 4.04
N VAL A 275 26.24 1.02 3.76
CA VAL A 275 25.13 1.08 4.70
C VAL A 275 25.38 0.04 5.76
N ILE A 276 25.23 0.45 7.01
CA ILE A 276 25.49 -0.36 8.17
C ILE A 276 24.25 -0.44 9.06
N ALA A 277 24.24 -1.43 9.94
CA ALA A 277 23.31 -1.50 11.05
C ALA A 277 24.10 -1.57 12.36
N GLU A 278 23.89 -0.60 13.26
CA GLU A 278 24.56 -0.54 14.56
C GLU A 278 23.77 0.24 15.62
N PRO A 279 24.11 0.11 16.92
CA PRO A 279 23.58 0.95 17.98
C PRO A 279 23.91 2.41 17.79
N THR A 280 22.88 3.26 17.82
CA THR A 280 23.03 4.71 17.66
C THR A 280 22.13 5.48 18.61
N ASN A 281 22.38 6.78 18.74
CA ASN A 281 21.50 7.69 19.48
C ASN A 281 20.38 8.21 18.56
N SER A 282 19.25 8.62 19.15
CA SER A 282 18.11 9.12 18.37
C SER A 282 18.34 10.43 17.64
N SER A 283 19.39 11.17 17.99
CA SER A 283 19.76 12.46 17.38
C SER A 283 20.74 12.36 16.22
N ASP A 284 21.26 11.17 15.91
CA ASP A 284 22.24 10.99 14.85
C ASP A 284 21.55 11.01 13.49
N ILE A 285 21.78 12.08 12.74
CA ILE A 285 21.16 12.34 11.45
C ILE A 285 21.55 11.31 10.39
N ASN A 286 22.70 10.65 10.51
CA ASN A 286 23.16 9.62 9.57
C ASN A 286 22.36 8.31 9.68
N PHE A 287 21.57 8.18 10.76
CA PHE A 287 20.69 7.03 11.02
C PHE A 287 19.21 7.41 10.92
N GLN A 288 18.90 8.62 10.45
CA GLN A 288 17.53 9.07 10.24
C GLN A 288 17.18 9.10 8.75
N TRP A 289 15.99 8.59 8.46
CA TRP A 289 15.49 8.38 7.11
C TRP A 289 14.13 9.05 6.93
N ASN A 290 13.80 9.38 5.69
CA ASN A 290 12.46 9.71 5.25
C ASN A 290 12.01 8.58 4.33
N ALA A 291 10.98 7.83 4.75
CA ALA A 291 10.31 6.88 3.88
C ALA A 291 9.41 7.65 2.92
N ASN A 292 9.61 7.48 1.63
CA ASN A 292 8.86 8.15 0.59
C ASN A 292 7.90 7.15 -0.06
N PRO A 293 6.58 7.41 -0.13
CA PRO A 293 5.89 8.61 0.37
C PRO A 293 5.80 8.66 1.91
N THR A 294 5.73 9.88 2.49
CA THR A 294 5.81 10.09 3.96
C THR A 294 4.47 10.14 4.69
N TYR A 295 3.34 10.21 3.98
CA TYR A 295 1.96 10.24 4.52
C TYR A 295 1.73 11.32 5.59
N SER A 296 2.44 12.45 5.43
CA SER A 296 2.43 13.53 6.42
C SER A 296 1.02 14.12 6.63
N LEU A 297 0.17 14.11 5.59
CA LEU A 297 -1.23 14.55 5.69
C LEU A 297 -2.09 13.57 6.49
N ASN A 298 -2.00 12.26 6.21
CA ASN A 298 -2.68 11.23 7.01
C ASN A 298 -2.28 11.32 8.48
N ARG A 299 -1.00 11.58 8.77
CA ARG A 299 -0.55 11.84 10.13
C ARG A 299 -1.30 13.03 10.74
N ILE A 300 -1.33 14.17 10.05
CA ILE A 300 -1.94 15.41 10.55
C ILE A 300 -3.45 15.27 10.78
N VAL A 301 -4.20 14.73 9.82
CA VAL A 301 -5.67 14.60 9.96
C VAL A 301 -6.09 13.59 11.02
N ASN A 302 -5.20 12.67 11.34
CA ASN A 302 -5.37 11.76 12.46
C ASN A 302 -4.94 12.37 13.79
N GLU A 303 -4.44 13.61 13.89
CA GLU A 303 -4.05 14.21 15.17
C GLU A 303 -5.24 14.64 16.05
N ASP A 304 -4.97 15.02 17.30
CA ASP A 304 -6.03 15.46 18.21
C ASP A 304 -6.46 16.84 17.76
N PRO A 305 -7.77 17.10 17.67
CA PRO A 305 -8.24 18.42 17.30
C PRO A 305 -7.70 19.48 18.28
N VAL A 306 -7.06 20.50 17.74
CA VAL A 306 -6.66 21.71 18.46
C VAL A 306 -7.55 22.84 17.96
N PRO A 307 -8.52 23.30 18.77
CA PRO A 307 -9.44 24.33 18.34
C PRO A 307 -8.72 25.65 18.09
N PHE A 308 -9.32 26.50 17.25
CA PHE A 308 -8.87 27.88 17.10
C PHE A 308 -8.90 28.64 18.43
N PRO A 309 -8.00 29.64 18.62
CA PRO A 309 -8.02 30.50 19.80
C PRO A 309 -9.43 31.06 20.04
N PRO A 310 -10.01 30.86 21.24
CA PRO A 310 -11.38 31.28 21.52
C PRO A 310 -11.45 32.78 21.81
N TYR A 311 -12.48 33.44 21.28
CA TYR A 311 -12.85 34.82 21.62
C TYR A 311 -14.26 34.80 22.21
N THR A 312 -14.39 34.85 23.54
CA THR A 312 -15.66 34.53 24.22
C THR A 312 -16.33 35.73 24.90
N SER A 313 -15.62 36.84 25.12
CA SER A 313 -16.21 38.04 25.73
C SER A 313 -15.35 39.28 25.52
N GLY A 314 -15.93 40.47 25.78
CA GLY A 314 -15.22 41.75 25.79
C GLY A 314 -14.74 42.22 24.42
N ASP A 315 -13.70 43.06 24.43
CA ASP A 315 -13.14 43.66 23.21
C ASP A 315 -12.51 42.64 22.27
N LEU A 316 -12.07 41.47 22.76
CA LEU A 316 -11.61 40.36 21.91
C LEU A 316 -12.73 39.81 21.01
N LEU A 317 -13.91 39.54 21.59
CA LEU A 317 -15.08 39.07 20.82
C LEU A 317 -15.60 40.15 19.87
N ALA A 318 -15.69 41.41 20.35
CA ALA A 318 -16.13 42.52 19.52
C ALA A 318 -15.18 42.77 18.33
N SER A 319 -13.87 42.70 18.56
CA SER A 319 -12.84 42.80 17.51
C SER A 319 -12.98 41.68 16.49
N TYR A 320 -13.16 40.45 16.94
CA TYR A 320 -13.33 39.30 16.06
C TYR A 320 -14.56 39.42 15.16
N GLN A 321 -15.70 39.80 15.74
CA GLN A 321 -16.95 39.98 14.99
C GLN A 321 -16.85 41.14 13.99
N TYR A 322 -16.26 42.27 14.41
CA TYR A 322 -16.05 43.42 13.53
C TYR A 322 -15.11 43.08 12.36
N LEU A 323 -13.95 42.49 12.63
CA LEU A 323 -12.98 42.09 11.60
C LEU A 323 -13.58 41.06 10.66
N SER A 324 -14.37 40.12 11.17
CA SER A 324 -15.09 39.14 10.35
C SER A 324 -16.09 39.80 9.41
N GLN A 325 -16.92 40.72 9.92
CA GLN A 325 -17.89 41.45 9.09
C GLN A 325 -17.18 42.35 8.07
N PHE A 326 -16.14 43.07 8.48
CA PHE A 326 -15.39 43.96 7.61
C PHE A 326 -14.70 43.19 6.48
N ALA A 327 -13.95 42.14 6.81
CA ALA A 327 -13.21 41.34 5.83
C ALA A 327 -14.15 40.60 4.87
N THR A 328 -15.30 40.14 5.35
CA THR A 328 -16.28 39.39 4.53
C THR A 328 -17.30 40.28 3.84
N SER A 329 -17.16 41.61 3.91
CA SER A 329 -18.14 42.56 3.36
C SER A 329 -19.57 42.31 3.87
N ASN A 330 -19.71 42.10 5.18
CA ASN A 330 -20.93 41.80 5.93
C ASN A 330 -21.58 40.44 5.62
N GLN A 331 -20.87 39.50 5.00
CA GLN A 331 -21.41 38.15 4.73
C GLN A 331 -21.41 37.25 5.97
N SER A 332 -20.48 37.43 6.91
CA SER A 332 -20.37 36.61 8.12
C SER A 332 -19.79 37.38 9.30
N ASN A 333 -20.24 37.04 10.51
CA ASN A 333 -19.62 37.47 11.78
C ASN A 333 -18.59 36.43 12.31
N ASP A 334 -18.41 35.34 11.58
CA ASP A 334 -17.45 34.28 11.83
C ASP A 334 -16.68 34.02 10.53
N ILE A 335 -15.49 34.63 10.41
CA ILE A 335 -14.64 34.44 9.24
C ILE A 335 -14.13 33.00 9.10
N ARG A 336 -14.00 32.26 10.21
CA ARG A 336 -13.47 30.89 10.23
C ARG A 336 -14.45 29.91 9.57
N SER A 337 -15.76 30.14 9.70
CA SER A 337 -16.80 29.38 8.98
C SER A 337 -16.66 29.41 7.45
N LEU A 338 -15.95 30.41 6.91
CA LEU A 338 -15.74 30.58 5.48
C LEU A 338 -14.42 29.97 4.99
N TYR A 339 -13.56 29.45 5.87
CA TYR A 339 -12.26 28.89 5.49
C TYR A 339 -12.36 27.67 4.59
N THR A 340 -13.45 26.91 4.58
CA THR A 340 -13.66 25.78 3.65
C THR A 340 -14.41 26.17 2.37
N ASN A 341 -15.08 27.33 2.35
CA ASN A 341 -15.95 27.74 1.25
C ASN A 341 -15.16 28.17 0.00
N ILE A 342 -15.24 27.39 -1.08
CA ILE A 342 -14.54 27.66 -2.34
C ILE A 342 -15.06 28.89 -3.10
N ASN A 343 -16.26 29.38 -2.78
CA ASN A 343 -16.88 30.51 -3.48
C ASN A 343 -16.44 31.89 -2.94
N VAL A 344 -15.57 31.91 -1.93
CA VAL A 344 -15.03 33.15 -1.35
C VAL A 344 -13.52 33.26 -1.55
N SER A 345 -13.04 34.50 -1.68
CA SER A 345 -11.62 34.81 -1.81
C SER A 345 -10.99 35.10 -0.45
N LEU A 346 -10.25 34.14 0.10
CA LEU A 346 -9.50 34.35 1.35
C LEU A 346 -8.39 35.41 1.18
N GLN A 347 -7.83 35.56 -0.02
CA GLN A 347 -6.85 36.61 -0.31
C GLN A 347 -7.45 38.01 -0.14
N THR A 348 -8.70 38.21 -0.59
CA THR A 348 -9.42 39.47 -0.38
C THR A 348 -9.68 39.70 1.10
N PHE A 349 -10.08 38.66 1.83
CA PHE A 349 -10.28 38.75 3.28
C PHE A 349 -8.99 39.12 4.00
N PHE A 350 -7.85 38.55 3.60
CA PHE A 350 -6.53 38.86 4.17
C PHE A 350 -6.16 40.33 3.96
N THR A 351 -6.34 40.84 2.73
CA THR A 351 -6.08 42.26 2.41
C THR A 351 -6.97 43.18 3.24
N LEU A 352 -8.28 42.89 3.33
CA LEU A 352 -9.23 43.69 4.09
C LEU A 352 -8.94 43.64 5.60
N ALA A 353 -8.71 42.47 6.17
CA ALA A 353 -8.32 42.32 7.57
C ALA A 353 -7.03 43.08 7.89
N THR A 354 -6.09 43.18 6.94
CA THR A 354 -4.82 43.90 7.11
C THR A 354 -4.99 45.42 7.15
N VAL A 355 -5.92 45.99 6.36
CA VAL A 355 -6.16 47.44 6.31
C VAL A 355 -7.24 47.91 7.28
N ALA A 356 -7.94 46.99 7.96
CA ALA A 356 -8.96 47.31 8.94
C ALA A 356 -8.38 48.13 10.09
N THR A 357 -9.08 49.20 10.47
CA THR A 357 -8.74 50.06 11.61
C THR A 357 -9.66 49.76 12.79
N CYS A 358 -9.13 49.96 14.01
CA CYS A 358 -9.90 49.75 15.23
C CYS A 358 -11.07 50.75 15.29
N PRO A 359 -12.34 50.30 15.32
CA PRO A 359 -13.50 51.17 15.40
C PRO A 359 -13.64 51.78 16.81
N PRO A 360 -14.26 52.96 16.95
CA PRO A 360 -14.46 53.60 18.25
C PRO A 360 -15.29 52.79 19.27
N SER A 361 -16.03 51.78 18.81
CA SER A 361 -16.82 50.89 19.65
C SER A 361 -16.01 49.85 20.43
N ILE A 362 -14.72 49.68 20.10
CA ILE A 362 -13.79 48.75 20.75
C ILE A 362 -12.79 49.60 21.55
N GLN A 363 -12.72 49.39 22.87
CA GLN A 363 -11.95 50.27 23.76
C GLN A 363 -10.45 49.93 23.76
N SER A 364 -10.13 48.64 23.64
CA SER A 364 -8.78 48.10 23.64
C SER A 364 -8.24 47.96 22.21
N THR A 365 -7.35 48.86 21.80
CA THR A 365 -6.62 48.76 20.53
C THR A 365 -5.63 47.61 20.48
N GLU A 366 -5.12 47.18 21.64
CA GLU A 366 -4.26 46.02 21.78
C GLU A 366 -5.03 44.72 21.47
N ASP A 367 -6.21 44.54 22.05
CA ASP A 367 -7.07 43.36 21.77
C ASP A 367 -7.47 43.31 20.30
N PHE A 368 -7.81 44.46 19.71
CA PHE A 368 -8.08 44.56 18.28
C PHE A 368 -6.87 44.09 17.44
N THR A 369 -5.68 44.58 17.76
CA THR A 369 -4.44 44.25 17.04
C THR A 369 -4.08 42.77 17.21
N ASN A 370 -4.27 42.19 18.40
CA ASN A 370 -4.04 40.78 18.67
C ASN A 370 -4.97 39.88 17.85
N VAL A 371 -6.27 40.20 17.82
CA VAL A 371 -7.24 39.47 16.99
C VAL A 371 -6.94 39.65 15.49
N GLN A 372 -6.58 40.87 15.06
CA GLN A 372 -6.20 41.14 13.67
C GLN A 372 -4.99 40.31 13.23
N ASN A 373 -3.93 40.25 14.06
CA ASN A 373 -2.74 39.47 13.75
C ASN A 373 -3.02 37.96 13.72
N GLN A 374 -3.84 37.47 14.65
CA GLN A 374 -4.26 36.08 14.66
C GLN A 374 -5.09 35.73 13.40
N ILE A 375 -6.10 36.54 13.03
CA ILE A 375 -6.89 36.35 11.80
C ILE A 375 -6.01 36.39 10.55
N LYS A 376 -5.05 37.32 10.48
CA LYS A 376 -4.10 37.38 9.35
C LYS A 376 -3.27 36.09 9.24
N THR A 377 -2.81 35.57 10.37
CA THR A 377 -2.05 34.32 10.41
C THR A 377 -2.93 33.14 9.98
N GLU A 378 -4.14 33.04 10.52
CA GLU A 378 -5.14 32.02 10.14
C GLU A 378 -5.46 32.07 8.64
N LEU A 379 -5.73 33.25 8.08
CA LEU A 379 -6.02 33.43 6.66
C LEU A 379 -4.83 33.05 5.78
N SER A 380 -3.61 33.44 6.15
CA SER A 380 -2.39 33.07 5.42
C SER A 380 -2.24 31.54 5.35
N TYR A 381 -2.44 30.86 6.48
CA TYR A 381 -2.34 29.39 6.54
C TYR A 381 -3.47 28.73 5.73
N ALA A 382 -4.70 29.23 5.85
CA ALA A 382 -5.84 28.72 5.10
C ALA A 382 -5.67 28.90 3.58
N ILE A 383 -5.06 30.01 3.13
CA ILE A 383 -4.71 30.25 1.73
C ILE A 383 -3.73 29.20 1.24
N ASN A 384 -2.64 28.95 1.97
CA ASN A 384 -1.62 27.98 1.58
C ASN A 384 -2.17 26.55 1.54
N VAL A 385 -2.95 26.16 2.55
CA VAL A 385 -3.61 24.84 2.56
C VAL A 385 -4.56 24.70 1.36
N ARG A 386 -5.39 25.71 1.07
CA ARG A 386 -6.27 25.69 -0.11
C ARG A 386 -5.47 25.59 -1.41
N LEU A 387 -4.33 26.25 -1.51
CA LEU A 387 -3.48 26.23 -2.70
C LEU A 387 -2.95 24.82 -2.96
N VAL A 388 -2.43 24.12 -1.96
CA VAL A 388 -1.94 22.73 -2.08
C VAL A 388 -3.02 21.80 -2.64
N PHE A 389 -4.21 21.81 -2.03
CA PHE A 389 -5.31 20.95 -2.49
C PHE A 389 -5.87 21.39 -3.85
N SER A 390 -5.83 22.68 -4.18
CA SER A 390 -6.20 23.18 -5.51
C SER A 390 -5.23 22.66 -6.58
N HIS A 391 -3.93 22.66 -6.31
CA HIS A 391 -2.91 22.12 -7.21
C HIS A 391 -3.12 20.62 -7.46
N TYR A 392 -3.33 19.85 -6.39
CA TYR A 392 -3.67 18.42 -6.52
C TYR A 392 -4.94 18.22 -7.34
N SER A 393 -6.01 18.97 -7.05
CA SER A 393 -7.27 18.83 -7.79
C SER A 393 -7.12 19.15 -9.28
N GLY A 394 -6.30 20.15 -9.63
CA GLY A 394 -5.99 20.50 -11.01
C GLY A 394 -5.20 19.39 -11.71
N PHE A 395 -4.12 18.92 -11.08
CA PHE A 395 -3.31 17.79 -11.57
C PHE A 395 -4.16 16.53 -11.82
N TYR A 396 -4.95 16.12 -10.84
CA TYR A 396 -5.75 14.90 -10.93
C TYR A 396 -6.86 15.03 -11.98
N SER A 397 -7.48 16.21 -12.10
CA SER A 397 -8.44 16.50 -13.16
C SER A 397 -7.83 16.46 -14.55
N GLU A 398 -6.57 16.89 -14.71
CA GLU A 398 -5.86 16.84 -15.99
C GLU A 398 -5.61 15.39 -16.44
N ILE A 399 -5.17 14.51 -15.53
CA ILE A 399 -4.96 13.09 -15.82
C ILE A 399 -6.27 12.41 -16.23
N PHE A 400 -7.33 12.59 -15.43
CA PHE A 400 -8.59 11.88 -15.67
C PHE A 400 -9.41 12.46 -16.82
N SER A 401 -9.33 13.76 -17.10
CA SER A 401 -10.03 14.34 -18.26
C SER A 401 -9.48 13.82 -19.59
N LYS A 402 -8.16 13.61 -19.69
CA LYS A 402 -7.51 12.97 -20.85
C LYS A 402 -7.95 11.51 -21.03
N SER A 403 -8.17 10.79 -19.93
CA SER A 403 -8.44 9.35 -19.92
C SER A 403 -9.67 8.86 -20.70
N SER A 404 -10.72 9.68 -20.88
CA SER A 404 -11.97 9.23 -21.51
C SER A 404 -11.83 8.96 -23.01
N ALA A 405 -11.21 9.89 -23.75
CA ALA A 405 -10.90 9.74 -25.16
C ALA A 405 -9.74 8.75 -25.37
N ASP A 406 -8.81 8.70 -24.42
CA ASP A 406 -7.68 7.78 -24.48
C ASP A 406 -8.12 6.32 -24.27
N LEU A 407 -9.13 6.03 -23.45
CA LEU A 407 -9.58 4.66 -23.22
C LEU A 407 -10.10 3.98 -24.50
N GLU A 408 -10.88 4.67 -25.33
CA GLU A 408 -11.33 4.12 -26.61
C GLU A 408 -10.17 3.90 -27.57
N ASN A 409 -9.22 4.84 -27.63
CA ASN A 409 -8.00 4.70 -28.44
C ASN A 409 -7.13 3.51 -27.98
N LEU A 410 -6.96 3.35 -26.66
CA LEU A 410 -6.20 2.26 -26.06
C LEU A 410 -6.90 0.91 -26.23
N ALA A 411 -8.23 0.87 -26.15
CA ALA A 411 -9.02 -0.33 -26.45
C ALA A 411 -8.85 -0.75 -27.91
N ASN A 412 -8.92 0.18 -28.85
CA ASN A 412 -8.63 -0.09 -30.26
C ASN A 412 -7.20 -0.60 -30.46
N LEU A 413 -6.22 -0.01 -29.76
CA LEU A 413 -4.82 -0.43 -29.80
C LEU A 413 -4.62 -1.85 -29.23
N CYS A 414 -5.38 -2.20 -28.20
CA CYS A 414 -5.44 -3.54 -27.62
C CYS A 414 -6.40 -4.48 -28.37
N SER A 415 -6.97 -4.04 -29.51
CA SER A 415 -7.92 -4.83 -30.31
C SER A 415 -9.13 -5.32 -29.49
N VAL A 416 -9.63 -4.47 -28.61
CA VAL A 416 -10.79 -4.73 -27.74
C VAL A 416 -11.96 -3.84 -28.17
N ASN A 417 -13.15 -4.43 -28.30
CA ASN A 417 -14.37 -3.68 -28.59
C ASN A 417 -15.03 -3.19 -27.30
N MET A 418 -14.95 -1.89 -26.99
CA MET A 418 -15.52 -1.26 -25.79
C MET A 418 -17.03 -1.49 -25.59
N SER A 419 -17.77 -1.82 -26.65
CA SER A 419 -19.20 -2.14 -26.55
C SER A 419 -19.50 -3.59 -26.13
N SER A 420 -18.47 -4.42 -25.91
CA SER A 420 -18.66 -5.82 -25.54
C SER A 420 -19.11 -5.99 -24.09
N ASP A 421 -19.85 -7.06 -23.84
CA ASP A 421 -20.20 -7.53 -22.49
C ASP A 421 -19.09 -8.36 -21.84
N GLN A 422 -17.87 -8.34 -22.41
CA GLN A 422 -16.73 -9.02 -21.81
C GLN A 422 -16.38 -8.34 -20.49
N TYR A 423 -16.02 -9.15 -19.50
CA TYR A 423 -15.63 -8.65 -18.20
C TYR A 423 -14.16 -8.25 -18.18
N VAL A 424 -13.91 -7.08 -17.61
CA VAL A 424 -12.58 -6.61 -17.21
C VAL A 424 -12.47 -6.78 -15.71
N ASN A 425 -11.36 -7.35 -15.28
CA ASN A 425 -11.02 -7.47 -13.88
C ASN A 425 -9.82 -6.57 -13.61
N GLY A 426 -9.83 -5.89 -12.47
CA GLY A 426 -8.73 -5.03 -12.08
C GLY A 426 -8.80 -4.69 -10.60
N ASN A 427 -7.75 -4.05 -10.12
CA ASN A 427 -7.70 -3.41 -8.82
C ASN A 427 -7.45 -1.92 -9.07
N TYR A 428 -8.42 -1.07 -8.67
CA TYR A 428 -8.28 0.37 -8.85
C TYR A 428 -7.14 0.94 -8.02
N THR A 429 -7.01 0.49 -6.76
CA THR A 429 -5.95 0.93 -5.86
C THR A 429 -4.58 0.60 -6.45
N ASP A 430 -4.35 -0.63 -6.92
CA ASP A 430 -3.07 -1.00 -7.54
C ASP A 430 -2.78 -0.14 -8.79
N ALA A 431 -3.78 0.10 -9.63
CA ALA A 431 -3.60 0.91 -10.84
C ALA A 431 -3.18 2.36 -10.51
N VAL A 432 -3.83 2.97 -9.53
CA VAL A 432 -3.52 4.33 -9.07
C VAL A 432 -2.18 4.40 -8.35
N THR A 433 -1.91 3.45 -7.44
CA THR A 433 -0.62 3.33 -6.76
C THR A 433 0.52 3.11 -7.76
N SER A 434 0.32 2.36 -8.83
CA SER A 434 1.32 2.18 -9.89
C SER A 434 1.58 3.46 -10.69
N VAL A 435 0.57 4.32 -10.89
CA VAL A 435 0.76 5.67 -11.46
C VAL A 435 1.66 6.50 -10.55
N PHE A 436 1.37 6.55 -9.25
CA PHE A 436 2.16 7.33 -8.29
C PHE A 436 3.56 6.77 -8.10
N TYR A 437 3.71 5.46 -8.06
CA TYR A 437 5.00 4.79 -8.08
C TYR A 437 5.82 5.23 -9.29
N THR A 438 5.21 5.25 -10.48
CA THR A 438 5.89 5.71 -11.71
C THR A 438 6.31 7.17 -11.59
N VAL A 439 5.44 8.06 -11.08
CA VAL A 439 5.78 9.46 -10.84
C VAL A 439 6.97 9.60 -9.87
N ILE A 440 6.96 8.86 -8.76
CA ILE A 440 8.05 8.87 -7.77
C ILE A 440 9.36 8.38 -8.43
N SER A 441 9.30 7.27 -9.16
CA SER A 441 10.47 6.67 -9.82
C SER A 441 11.04 7.58 -10.92
N GLU A 442 10.20 8.25 -11.70
CA GLU A 442 10.59 9.10 -12.83
C GLU A 442 10.99 10.51 -12.39
N ILE A 443 10.37 11.02 -11.32
CA ILE A 443 10.55 12.38 -10.81
C ILE A 443 10.80 12.31 -9.29
N PRO A 444 12.00 11.89 -8.85
CA PRO A 444 12.24 11.66 -7.42
C PRO A 444 12.21 12.92 -6.55
N ILE A 445 12.38 14.10 -7.17
CA ILE A 445 12.29 15.41 -6.50
C ILE A 445 10.99 16.09 -6.95
N GLY A 446 10.11 16.44 -6.02
CA GLY A 446 8.81 17.07 -6.31
C GLY A 446 7.69 16.10 -6.69
N GLY A 447 7.95 15.03 -7.45
CA GLY A 447 6.96 13.97 -7.73
C GLY A 447 6.33 13.34 -6.48
N PRO A 448 7.13 13.03 -5.43
CA PRO A 448 6.63 12.56 -4.14
C PRO A 448 5.57 13.45 -3.47
N ILE A 449 5.61 14.76 -3.68
CA ILE A 449 4.68 15.71 -3.04
C ILE A 449 3.24 15.41 -3.50
N ILE A 450 3.06 15.25 -4.81
CA ILE A 450 1.77 14.94 -5.40
C ILE A 450 1.32 13.52 -5.06
N ALA A 451 2.24 12.55 -5.12
CA ALA A 451 1.95 11.17 -4.74
C ALA A 451 1.51 11.05 -3.26
N ASN A 452 2.12 11.83 -2.36
CA ASN A 452 1.77 11.86 -0.95
C ASN A 452 0.34 12.36 -0.72
N ILE A 453 -0.07 13.44 -1.40
CA ILE A 453 -1.45 13.98 -1.30
C ILE A 453 -2.46 12.95 -1.83
N ALA A 454 -2.15 12.36 -2.98
CA ALA A 454 -3.06 11.43 -3.65
C ALA A 454 -3.24 10.13 -2.85
N GLN A 455 -2.13 9.52 -2.43
CA GLN A 455 -2.18 8.32 -1.62
C GLN A 455 -2.81 8.59 -0.24
N SER A 456 -2.59 9.77 0.35
CA SER A 456 -3.32 10.19 1.55
C SER A 456 -4.83 10.25 1.31
N ALA A 457 -5.29 10.68 0.13
CA ALA A 457 -6.71 10.73 -0.22
C ALA A 457 -7.32 9.34 -0.47
N VAL A 458 -6.54 8.40 -1.02
CA VAL A 458 -6.94 6.99 -1.18
C VAL A 458 -7.15 6.36 0.21
N ASP A 459 -6.11 6.39 1.06
CA ASP A 459 -6.15 5.81 2.40
C ASP A 459 -7.28 6.42 3.26
N PHE A 460 -7.44 7.74 3.22
CA PHE A 460 -8.50 8.44 3.96
C PHE A 460 -9.92 7.98 3.54
N GLY A 461 -10.08 7.58 2.28
CA GLY A 461 -11.31 6.99 1.76
C GLY A 461 -11.59 5.61 2.31
N GLU A 462 -10.56 4.77 2.32
CA GLU A 462 -10.63 3.38 2.81
C GLU A 462 -10.99 3.32 4.31
N ASP A 463 -10.53 4.28 5.12
CA ASP A 463 -10.91 4.39 6.54
C ASP A 463 -12.40 4.80 6.76
N SER A 464 -13.09 5.32 5.73
CA SER A 464 -14.40 5.97 5.88
C SER A 464 -15.61 5.11 5.49
N GLU A 465 -15.43 4.08 4.65
CA GLU A 465 -16.48 3.16 4.16
C GLU A 465 -16.36 1.76 4.84
N GLY A 466 -17.06 1.56 5.96
CA GLY A 466 -16.95 0.33 6.78
C GLY A 466 -17.65 -0.92 6.24
N GLY A 467 -17.15 -1.52 5.16
CA GLY A 467 -17.56 -2.84 4.69
C GLY A 467 -16.43 -3.57 3.97
N ASP A 468 -16.24 -4.86 4.30
CA ASP A 468 -15.23 -5.81 3.77
C ASP A 468 -13.99 -5.14 3.16
N HIS A 469 -13.00 -4.94 4.02
CA HIS A 469 -11.69 -4.37 3.72
C HIS A 469 -10.88 -5.34 2.83
N GLY A 470 -11.17 -5.33 1.54
CA GLY A 470 -10.34 -5.92 0.51
C GLY A 470 -9.81 -4.82 -0.42
N PRO A 471 -8.77 -5.11 -1.22
CA PRO A 471 -8.42 -4.26 -2.35
C PRO A 471 -9.68 -3.96 -3.16
N SER A 472 -9.73 -2.77 -3.78
CA SER A 472 -10.81 -2.33 -4.69
C SER A 472 -10.82 -3.16 -5.98
N THR A 473 -10.84 -4.48 -5.83
CA THR A 473 -10.98 -5.47 -6.88
C THR A 473 -12.37 -5.32 -7.44
N TYR A 474 -12.45 -5.20 -8.75
CA TYR A 474 -13.70 -5.06 -9.44
C TYR A 474 -13.75 -6.03 -10.60
N GLN A 475 -14.97 -6.42 -10.92
CA GLN A 475 -15.32 -7.05 -12.17
C GLN A 475 -16.44 -6.21 -12.78
N VAL A 476 -16.16 -5.59 -13.92
CA VAL A 476 -17.13 -4.78 -14.64
C VAL A 476 -17.15 -5.21 -16.09
N THR A 477 -18.30 -5.04 -16.75
CA THR A 477 -18.33 -5.16 -18.21
C THR A 477 -17.44 -4.07 -18.80
N LEU A 478 -16.79 -4.36 -19.90
CA LEU A 478 -15.93 -3.40 -20.59
C LEU A 478 -16.68 -2.11 -20.95
N SER A 479 -17.96 -2.23 -21.33
CA SER A 479 -18.88 -1.11 -21.55
C SER A 479 -19.09 -0.19 -20.34
N ASN A 480 -18.84 -0.69 -19.12
CA ASN A 480 -18.96 0.06 -17.88
C ASN A 480 -17.61 0.45 -17.26
N LEU A 481 -16.48 0.03 -17.84
CA LEU A 481 -15.15 0.26 -17.28
C LEU A 481 -14.88 1.75 -17.03
N PHE A 482 -15.18 2.61 -18.01
CA PHE A 482 -14.98 4.06 -17.87
C PHE A 482 -15.81 4.64 -16.72
N ASN A 483 -17.10 4.28 -16.64
CA ASN A 483 -17.98 4.77 -15.59
C ASN A 483 -17.49 4.34 -14.21
N HIS A 484 -16.97 3.12 -14.11
CA HIS A 484 -16.40 2.60 -12.86
C HIS A 484 -15.14 3.39 -12.45
N LEU A 485 -14.19 3.58 -13.37
CA LEU A 485 -12.96 4.35 -13.12
C LEU A 485 -13.28 5.81 -12.74
N ASN A 486 -14.21 6.46 -13.47
CA ASN A 486 -14.64 7.82 -13.18
C ASN A 486 -15.37 7.93 -11.83
N SER A 487 -16.13 6.91 -11.43
CA SER A 487 -16.74 6.88 -10.09
C SER A 487 -15.68 6.85 -9.00
N ASN A 488 -14.65 6.00 -9.13
CA ASN A 488 -13.56 5.90 -8.15
C ASN A 488 -12.73 7.20 -8.10
N TYR A 489 -12.47 7.82 -9.24
CA TYR A 489 -11.87 9.15 -9.32
C TYR A 489 -12.64 10.19 -8.51
N ASN A 490 -13.96 10.27 -8.70
CA ASN A 490 -14.80 11.24 -8.00
C ASN A 490 -14.82 10.98 -6.49
N LYS A 491 -14.75 9.71 -6.06
CA LYS A 491 -14.60 9.35 -4.65
C LYS A 491 -13.28 9.85 -4.07
N GLU A 492 -12.17 9.60 -4.75
CA GLU A 492 -10.84 10.05 -4.30
C GLU A 492 -10.75 11.58 -4.19
N MET A 493 -11.29 12.30 -5.18
CA MET A 493 -11.37 13.76 -5.13
C MET A 493 -12.23 14.26 -3.96
N ALA A 494 -13.33 13.57 -3.66
CA ALA A 494 -14.17 13.88 -2.50
C ALA A 494 -13.42 13.61 -1.19
N ASN A 495 -12.60 12.56 -1.11
CA ASN A 495 -11.77 12.25 0.07
C ASN A 495 -10.71 13.32 0.29
N ALA A 496 -10.00 13.73 -0.75
CA ALA A 496 -9.05 14.84 -0.68
C ALA A 496 -9.74 16.13 -0.19
N GLN A 497 -10.96 16.39 -0.66
CA GLN A 497 -11.73 17.54 -0.24
C GLN A 497 -12.18 17.46 1.24
N ASN A 498 -12.62 16.29 1.69
CA ASN A 498 -12.97 16.07 3.09
C ASN A 498 -11.75 16.28 4.00
N MET A 499 -10.58 15.78 3.59
CA MET A 499 -9.31 15.97 4.29
C MET A 499 -8.96 17.47 4.42
N LYS A 500 -9.04 18.22 3.31
CA LYS A 500 -8.85 19.68 3.30
C LYS A 500 -9.78 20.37 4.28
N ASP A 501 -11.07 20.01 4.29
CA ASP A 501 -12.06 20.64 5.15
C ASP A 501 -11.84 20.33 6.64
N ILE A 502 -11.37 19.13 6.98
CA ILE A 502 -10.97 18.78 8.35
C ILE A 502 -9.79 19.65 8.80
N ILE A 503 -8.75 19.73 7.96
CA ILE A 503 -7.55 20.55 8.25
C ILE A 503 -7.93 22.01 8.46
N LEU A 504 -8.76 22.58 7.58
CA LEU A 504 -9.14 24.01 7.64
C LEU A 504 -10.07 24.36 8.81
N LYS A 505 -10.72 23.37 9.42
CA LYS A 505 -11.58 23.54 10.61
C LYS A 505 -10.82 23.39 11.93
N ASP A 506 -9.55 23.01 11.89
CA ASP A 506 -8.72 22.77 13.07
C ASP A 506 -7.42 23.59 13.03
N TRP A 507 -7.14 24.34 14.10
CA TRP A 507 -5.99 25.23 14.12
C TRP A 507 -4.66 24.48 14.17
N GLY A 508 -4.59 23.38 14.91
CA GLY A 508 -3.38 22.57 15.02
C GLY A 508 -3.04 21.89 13.70
N MET A 509 -4.04 21.29 13.05
CA MET A 509 -3.88 20.65 11.75
C MET A 509 -3.52 21.66 10.67
N MET A 510 -4.20 22.80 10.61
CA MET A 510 -3.91 23.87 9.65
C MET A 510 -2.49 24.42 9.83
N SER A 511 -2.06 24.67 11.07
CA SER A 511 -0.72 25.16 11.37
C SER A 511 0.37 24.18 10.95
N LYS A 512 0.19 22.88 11.21
CA LYS A 512 1.17 21.84 10.83
C LYS A 512 1.21 21.62 9.33
N THR A 513 0.05 21.61 8.66
CA THR A 513 -0.01 21.50 7.19
C THR A 513 0.70 22.68 6.54
N ASN A 514 0.48 23.89 7.06
CA ASN A 514 1.16 25.09 6.57
C ASN A 514 2.70 24.99 6.71
N GLN A 515 3.23 24.39 7.79
CA GLN A 515 4.68 24.19 7.93
C GLN A 515 5.27 23.34 6.80
N LEU A 516 4.53 22.30 6.36
CA LEU A 516 4.96 21.44 5.25
C LEU A 516 4.98 22.19 3.91
N CYS A 517 4.14 23.22 3.73
CA CYS A 517 4.09 24.02 2.51
C CYS A 517 5.39 24.81 2.25
N PHE A 518 6.24 24.99 3.26
CA PHE A 518 7.51 25.73 3.16
C PHE A 518 8.74 24.83 3.23
N LEU A 519 8.57 23.51 3.32
CA LEU A 519 9.70 22.61 3.22
C LEU A 519 10.29 22.63 1.80
N PRO A 520 11.61 22.43 1.64
CA PRO A 520 12.21 22.27 0.33
C PRO A 520 11.53 21.18 -0.51
N ILE A 521 11.45 21.35 -1.83
CA ILE A 521 10.80 20.37 -2.74
C ILE A 521 11.49 18.98 -2.77
N ASN A 522 12.70 18.90 -2.25
CA ASN A 522 13.48 17.66 -2.11
C ASN A 522 13.33 17.03 -0.71
N ASP A 523 12.52 17.62 0.18
CA ASP A 523 12.05 16.97 1.40
C ASP A 523 10.81 16.11 1.07
N PRO A 524 10.83 14.80 1.33
CA PRO A 524 9.70 13.90 1.06
C PRO A 524 8.42 14.21 1.86
N SER A 525 8.51 15.03 2.91
CA SER A 525 7.36 15.50 3.70
C SER A 525 6.81 16.82 3.20
N SER A 526 7.45 17.43 2.20
CA SER A 526 7.05 18.73 1.67
C SER A 526 5.67 18.69 1.03
N LEU A 527 4.93 19.76 1.25
CA LEU A 527 3.72 20.13 0.51
C LEU A 527 3.94 21.40 -0.30
N ASN A 528 5.20 21.77 -0.52
CA ASN A 528 5.56 22.94 -1.29
C ASN A 528 5.27 22.69 -2.77
N VAL A 529 4.18 23.28 -3.24
CA VAL A 529 3.76 23.23 -4.64
C VAL A 529 4.42 24.31 -5.50
N ASP A 530 5.11 25.28 -4.88
CA ASP A 530 5.80 26.34 -5.59
C ASP A 530 7.08 25.78 -6.24
N GLY A 531 7.21 25.95 -7.56
CA GLY A 531 8.36 25.47 -8.33
C GLY A 531 8.26 24.01 -8.77
N LEU A 532 7.12 23.34 -8.56
CA LEU A 532 6.84 22.05 -9.20
C LEU A 532 6.71 22.21 -10.72
N ASN A 533 7.34 21.30 -11.46
CA ASN A 533 7.13 21.18 -12.90
C ASN A 533 5.85 20.36 -13.17
N ASN A 534 4.70 21.02 -13.02
CA ASN A 534 3.39 20.35 -13.15
C ASN A 534 3.16 19.75 -14.55
N GLU A 535 3.74 20.32 -15.61
CA GLU A 535 3.67 19.78 -16.97
C GLU A 535 4.38 18.42 -17.04
N LEU A 536 5.63 18.36 -16.58
CA LEU A 536 6.39 17.11 -16.54
C LEU A 536 5.73 16.04 -15.67
N ILE A 537 5.22 16.42 -14.49
CA ILE A 537 4.53 15.49 -13.58
C ILE A 537 3.25 14.95 -14.24
N SER A 538 2.48 15.82 -14.89
CA SER A 538 1.25 15.42 -15.59
C SER A 538 1.52 14.54 -16.80
N ASP A 539 2.59 14.78 -17.56
CA ASP A 539 2.99 13.95 -18.71
C ASP A 539 3.41 12.54 -18.28
N VAL A 540 4.23 12.44 -17.24
CA VAL A 540 4.65 11.15 -16.67
C VAL A 540 3.46 10.39 -16.11
N ALA A 541 2.60 11.06 -15.34
CA ALA A 541 1.42 10.43 -14.74
C ALA A 541 0.40 9.99 -15.81
N SER A 542 0.19 10.80 -16.86
CA SER A 542 -0.68 10.44 -18.00
C SER A 542 -0.14 9.20 -18.70
N THR A 543 1.17 9.14 -18.95
CA THR A 543 1.82 7.96 -19.56
C THR A 543 1.65 6.73 -18.70
N ALA A 544 1.85 6.85 -17.38
CA ALA A 544 1.68 5.74 -16.44
C ALA A 544 0.22 5.25 -16.41
N TYR A 545 -0.74 6.18 -16.47
CA TYR A 545 -2.17 5.86 -16.52
C TYR A 545 -2.52 5.11 -17.80
N GLU A 546 -1.99 5.52 -18.97
CA GLU A 546 -2.18 4.78 -20.22
C GLU A 546 -1.66 3.33 -20.11
N ILE A 547 -0.49 3.12 -19.49
CA ILE A 547 0.07 1.79 -19.27
C ILE A 547 -0.82 0.97 -18.33
N ALA A 548 -1.35 1.56 -17.26
CA ALA A 548 -2.30 0.90 -16.36
C ALA A 548 -3.58 0.47 -17.08
N MET A 549 -4.11 1.31 -17.98
CA MET A 549 -5.25 0.94 -18.82
C MET A 549 -4.91 -0.21 -19.78
N ILE A 550 -3.72 -0.20 -20.40
CA ILE A 550 -3.26 -1.32 -21.24
C ILE A 550 -3.16 -2.61 -20.40
N GLN A 551 -2.65 -2.56 -19.17
CA GLN A 551 -2.57 -3.73 -18.29
C GLN A 551 -3.94 -4.37 -18.01
N MET A 552 -5.00 -3.57 -17.93
CA MET A 552 -6.38 -4.04 -17.77
C MET A 552 -6.98 -4.61 -19.06
N LEU A 553 -6.70 -3.97 -20.20
CA LEU A 553 -7.33 -4.30 -21.49
C LEU A 553 -6.63 -5.45 -22.23
N LEU A 554 -5.31 -5.51 -22.14
CA LEU A 554 -4.49 -6.43 -22.94
C LEU A 554 -4.84 -7.92 -22.73
N PRO A 555 -5.09 -8.40 -21.50
CA PRO A 555 -5.42 -9.81 -21.27
C PRO A 555 -6.75 -10.28 -21.90
N ILE A 556 -7.60 -9.35 -22.35
CA ILE A 556 -8.88 -9.68 -23.02
C ILE A 556 -8.62 -10.28 -24.42
N SER A 557 -7.58 -9.80 -25.11
CA SER A 557 -7.29 -10.16 -26.50
C SER A 557 -5.99 -10.94 -26.66
N TYR A 558 -5.06 -10.85 -25.71
CA TYR A 558 -3.71 -11.42 -25.82
C TYR A 558 -3.31 -12.27 -24.61
N GLN A 559 -2.37 -13.19 -24.85
CA GLN A 559 -1.73 -14.00 -23.83
C GLN A 559 -0.26 -14.23 -24.14
N ILE A 560 0.48 -14.79 -23.18
CA ILE A 560 1.88 -15.19 -23.38
C ILE A 560 1.96 -16.66 -23.75
N TYR A 561 2.66 -16.95 -24.83
CA TYR A 561 3.02 -18.30 -25.25
C TYR A 561 4.47 -18.58 -24.86
N PHE A 562 4.72 -19.71 -24.21
CA PHE A 562 6.04 -20.07 -23.68
C PHE A 562 6.58 -21.35 -24.30
N THR A 563 7.81 -21.29 -24.79
CA THR A 563 8.60 -22.41 -25.31
C THR A 563 9.81 -22.66 -24.39
N PRO A 564 9.89 -23.79 -23.66
CA PRO A 564 11.01 -24.09 -22.78
C PRO A 564 12.36 -24.19 -23.51
N SER A 565 13.45 -23.81 -22.84
CA SER A 565 14.82 -23.94 -23.35
C SER A 565 15.21 -25.41 -23.56
N GLY A 566 16.08 -25.68 -24.54
CA GLY A 566 16.46 -27.05 -24.92
C GLY A 566 15.43 -27.80 -25.79
N SER A 567 14.29 -27.18 -26.11
CA SER A 567 13.31 -27.72 -27.06
C SER A 567 13.83 -27.64 -28.50
N VAL A 568 13.69 -28.70 -29.29
CA VAL A 568 13.99 -28.67 -30.74
C VAL A 568 12.99 -27.74 -31.40
N LYS A 569 13.48 -26.67 -32.06
CA LYS A 569 12.64 -25.67 -32.74
C LYS A 569 11.62 -26.35 -33.66
N PHE A 570 10.34 -26.11 -33.44
CA PHE A 570 9.37 -26.33 -34.51
C PHE A 570 9.49 -25.22 -35.55
N PRO A 571 9.39 -25.54 -36.86
CA PRO A 571 9.51 -24.55 -37.93
C PRO A 571 8.30 -23.61 -38.09
N TYR A 572 7.25 -23.72 -37.26
CA TYR A 572 5.95 -23.10 -37.52
C TYR A 572 5.55 -21.91 -36.64
N VAL A 573 6.24 -21.63 -35.52
CA VAL A 573 6.09 -20.31 -34.90
C VAL A 573 7.10 -19.42 -35.63
N PRO A 574 6.67 -18.43 -36.43
CA PRO A 574 7.60 -17.48 -37.00
C PRO A 574 8.19 -16.74 -35.80
N ILE A 575 9.38 -17.14 -35.37
CA ILE A 575 10.16 -16.40 -34.38
C ILE A 575 10.54 -15.11 -35.10
N THR A 576 9.64 -14.13 -35.10
CA THR A 576 10.01 -12.77 -35.41
C THR A 576 10.78 -12.29 -34.20
N SER A 577 12.10 -12.38 -34.27
CA SER A 577 12.97 -11.62 -33.39
C SER A 577 12.51 -10.16 -33.41
N GLY A 578 12.26 -9.55 -32.26
CA GLY A 578 11.80 -8.16 -32.17
C GLY A 578 10.81 -7.95 -31.04
N ASP A 579 9.88 -7.02 -31.25
CA ASP A 579 9.03 -6.42 -30.22
C ASP A 579 8.01 -7.36 -29.54
N TYR A 580 7.82 -8.57 -30.05
CA TYR A 580 6.78 -9.52 -29.61
C TYR A 580 7.32 -10.75 -28.86
N ALA A 581 8.63 -10.86 -28.70
CA ALA A 581 9.25 -12.02 -28.06
C ALA A 581 10.40 -11.61 -27.13
N TRP A 582 10.51 -12.35 -26.02
CA TRP A 582 11.60 -12.23 -25.06
C TRP A 582 12.13 -13.62 -24.71
N THR A 583 13.42 -13.77 -24.45
CA THR A 583 14.03 -15.08 -24.18
C THR A 583 15.00 -14.97 -23.02
N ASP A 584 14.95 -15.94 -22.12
CA ASP A 584 15.88 -16.13 -21.02
C ASP A 584 16.39 -17.58 -20.98
N ASN A 585 17.02 -17.96 -19.87
CA ASN A 585 17.54 -19.31 -19.67
C ASN A 585 16.43 -20.38 -19.54
N SER A 586 15.20 -19.97 -19.18
CA SER A 586 14.05 -20.87 -19.03
C SER A 586 13.38 -21.18 -20.36
N GLY A 587 13.40 -20.23 -21.30
CA GLY A 587 12.76 -20.40 -22.61
C GLY A 587 12.45 -19.08 -23.33
N THR A 588 11.66 -19.19 -24.39
CA THR A 588 11.17 -18.07 -25.20
C THR A 588 9.71 -17.79 -24.89
N TYR A 589 9.40 -16.53 -24.62
CA TYR A 589 8.08 -15.98 -24.36
C TYR A 589 7.62 -15.17 -25.57
N ILE A 590 6.37 -15.32 -25.98
CA ILE A 590 5.81 -14.70 -27.18
C ILE A 590 4.43 -14.11 -26.85
N LEU A 591 4.21 -12.84 -27.18
CA LEU A 591 2.94 -12.16 -27.01
C LEU A 591 2.13 -12.34 -28.30
N ALA A 592 0.97 -12.98 -28.22
CA ALA A 592 0.09 -13.13 -29.38
C ALA A 592 -1.37 -13.23 -28.93
N THR A 593 -2.30 -13.18 -29.90
CA THR A 593 -3.75 -13.25 -29.61
C THR A 593 -4.10 -14.52 -28.84
N ILE A 594 -5.16 -14.50 -28.03
CA ILE A 594 -5.61 -15.67 -27.25
C ILE A 594 -5.96 -16.90 -28.11
N THR A 595 -6.32 -16.72 -29.39
CA THR A 595 -6.71 -17.81 -30.30
C THR A 595 -5.59 -18.30 -31.21
N HIS A 596 -4.53 -17.52 -31.41
CA HIS A 596 -3.44 -17.84 -32.34
C HIS A 596 -2.09 -17.39 -31.78
N ASN A 597 -1.13 -18.32 -31.72
CA ASN A 597 0.24 -18.08 -31.24
C ASN A 597 1.17 -17.38 -32.25
N ASN A 598 0.66 -17.01 -33.42
CA ASN A 598 1.38 -16.34 -34.51
C ASN A 598 0.67 -15.08 -35.03
N SER A 599 -0.34 -14.61 -34.29
CA SER A 599 -1.04 -13.36 -34.58
C SER A 599 -0.68 -12.32 -33.51
N TYR A 600 0.04 -11.29 -33.92
CA TYR A 600 0.69 -10.35 -33.01
C TYR A 600 -0.11 -9.05 -32.86
N PRO A 601 0.02 -8.33 -31.74
CA PRO A 601 -0.56 -7.01 -31.60
C PRO A 601 0.00 -6.02 -32.63
N PRO A 602 -0.70 -4.90 -32.88
CA PRO A 602 -0.18 -3.86 -33.74
C PRO A 602 1.14 -3.30 -33.18
N LYS A 603 2.10 -3.00 -34.06
CA LYS A 603 3.41 -2.44 -33.66
C LYS A 603 3.29 -1.17 -32.80
N ALA A 604 2.25 -0.37 -33.03
CA ALA A 604 2.00 0.83 -32.23
C ALA A 604 1.77 0.52 -30.73
N LEU A 605 1.22 -0.66 -30.40
CA LEU A 605 1.04 -1.10 -29.02
C LEU A 605 2.39 -1.42 -28.38
N THR A 606 3.21 -2.23 -29.04
CA THR A 606 4.53 -2.60 -28.54
C THR A 606 5.48 -1.40 -28.50
N ASP A 607 5.41 -0.49 -29.48
CA ASP A 607 6.13 0.79 -29.43
C ASP A 607 5.75 1.62 -28.21
N LYS A 608 4.44 1.69 -27.87
CA LYS A 608 3.97 2.42 -26.69
C LYS A 608 4.50 1.78 -25.40
N LEU A 609 4.48 0.45 -25.28
CA LEU A 609 5.04 -0.25 -24.12
C LEU A 609 6.56 -0.01 -23.97
N TRP A 610 7.33 -0.29 -25.02
CA TRP A 610 8.80 -0.29 -24.92
C TRP A 610 9.40 1.11 -24.86
N LYS A 611 8.83 2.10 -25.58
CA LYS A 611 9.31 3.48 -25.52
C LYS A 611 9.00 4.15 -24.17
N ASN A 612 7.95 3.70 -23.50
CA ASN A 612 7.58 4.19 -22.17
C ASN A 612 8.27 3.41 -21.03
N GLY A 613 9.32 2.63 -21.33
CA GLY A 613 10.18 2.03 -20.32
C GLY A 613 9.62 0.77 -19.66
N VAL A 614 8.56 0.16 -20.20
CA VAL A 614 8.07 -1.14 -19.70
C VAL A 614 9.17 -2.19 -19.88
N SER A 615 9.52 -2.87 -18.78
CA SER A 615 10.48 -3.96 -18.81
C SER A 615 9.91 -5.15 -19.57
N MET A 616 10.56 -5.58 -20.65
CA MET A 616 10.18 -6.79 -21.38
C MET A 616 10.16 -8.00 -20.46
N GLN A 617 11.15 -8.16 -19.59
CA GLN A 617 11.18 -9.26 -18.63
C GLN A 617 9.93 -9.25 -17.74
N GLU A 618 9.57 -8.12 -17.14
CA GLU A 618 8.41 -8.02 -16.23
C GLU A 618 7.10 -8.27 -16.99
N PHE A 619 6.98 -7.73 -18.20
CA PHE A 619 5.83 -7.93 -19.07
C PHE A 619 5.64 -9.41 -19.45
N PHE A 620 6.67 -10.05 -20.01
CA PHE A 620 6.58 -11.42 -20.53
C PHE A 620 6.49 -12.48 -19.43
N THR A 621 7.00 -12.17 -18.23
CA THR A 621 6.85 -13.04 -17.06
C THR A 621 5.57 -12.77 -16.26
N SER A 622 4.75 -11.81 -16.68
CA SER A 622 3.51 -11.43 -15.99
C SER A 622 3.79 -11.01 -14.54
N SER A 623 4.82 -10.19 -14.36
CA SER A 623 5.25 -9.64 -13.07
C SER A 623 4.63 -8.25 -12.85
N TYR A 624 4.52 -7.85 -11.59
CA TYR A 624 3.81 -6.64 -11.14
C TYR A 624 2.37 -6.59 -11.68
N ASP A 625 1.94 -5.51 -12.32
CA ASP A 625 0.52 -5.36 -12.68
C ASP A 625 0.12 -6.11 -13.97
N TRP A 626 1.04 -6.85 -14.59
CA TRP A 626 0.76 -7.63 -15.81
C TRP A 626 0.05 -8.95 -15.50
N ASN A 627 -1.20 -9.07 -15.95
CA ASN A 627 -2.06 -10.25 -15.74
C ASN A 627 -2.28 -11.07 -17.03
N LEU A 628 -1.22 -11.34 -17.79
CA LEU A 628 -1.33 -12.16 -19.00
C LEU A 628 -1.23 -13.65 -18.67
N ALA A 629 -2.25 -14.44 -19.00
CA ALA A 629 -2.19 -15.89 -18.84
C ALA A 629 -1.08 -16.49 -19.73
N ARG A 630 -0.49 -17.62 -19.30
CA ARG A 630 0.63 -18.25 -20.00
C ARG A 630 0.25 -19.65 -20.50
N ALA A 631 0.37 -19.85 -21.80
CA ALA A 631 0.17 -21.14 -22.48
C ALA A 631 1.50 -21.76 -22.92
N LEU A 632 1.61 -23.08 -22.87
CA LEU A 632 2.78 -23.81 -23.37
C LEU A 632 2.64 -24.10 -24.87
N THR A 633 3.71 -23.89 -25.66
CA THR A 633 3.77 -24.24 -27.09
C THR A 633 4.56 -25.53 -27.37
N PHE A 634 4.28 -26.18 -28.51
CA PHE A 634 4.58 -27.58 -28.82
C PHE A 634 6.04 -28.10 -28.70
N TYR A 635 6.13 -29.41 -28.43
CA TYR A 635 7.30 -30.31 -28.32
C TYR A 635 7.12 -31.52 -29.25
N SER A 636 8.06 -31.80 -30.17
CA SER A 636 8.33 -33.18 -30.59
C SER A 636 9.78 -33.51 -30.27
N THR A 637 10.03 -34.54 -29.46
CA THR A 637 11.35 -35.16 -29.45
C THR A 637 11.53 -35.99 -30.72
N PRO A 638 12.65 -35.83 -31.44
CA PRO A 638 13.03 -36.80 -32.46
C PRO A 638 13.27 -38.14 -31.77
N GLY A 639 12.40 -39.13 -32.01
CA GLY A 639 12.61 -40.51 -31.56
C GLY A 639 11.43 -41.25 -30.92
N ASN A 640 10.34 -40.56 -30.57
CA ASN A 640 9.13 -41.21 -30.01
C ASN A 640 7.93 -41.04 -30.96
N SER A 641 7.98 -41.72 -32.10
CA SER A 641 6.90 -41.78 -33.10
C SER A 641 5.66 -42.59 -32.66
N GLY A 642 5.38 -42.66 -31.36
CA GLY A 642 4.27 -43.44 -30.79
C GLY A 642 3.45 -42.75 -29.71
N ASN A 643 3.76 -41.50 -29.34
CA ASN A 643 3.05 -40.75 -28.28
C ASN A 643 2.77 -39.29 -28.69
N SER A 644 2.32 -39.10 -29.92
CA SER A 644 1.98 -37.80 -30.52
C SER A 644 0.72 -37.11 -29.94
N ASP A 645 -0.06 -37.75 -29.06
CA ASP A 645 -1.48 -37.36 -28.82
C ASP A 645 -1.80 -36.62 -27.50
N ARG A 646 -0.87 -35.88 -26.87
CA ARG A 646 -1.00 -35.65 -25.40
C ARG A 646 -0.88 -34.22 -24.83
N LEU A 647 -0.54 -33.18 -25.59
CA LEU A 647 -0.35 -31.81 -25.05
C LEU A 647 -1.63 -30.94 -24.99
N PHE A 648 -2.56 -31.09 -25.93
CA PHE A 648 -3.80 -30.28 -26.00
C PHE A 648 -4.84 -30.61 -24.92
N LYS A 649 -4.61 -31.70 -24.17
CA LYS A 649 -5.39 -32.06 -22.98
C LYS A 649 -4.90 -31.33 -21.72
N LEU A 650 -3.88 -30.51 -21.82
CA LEU A 650 -3.26 -29.86 -20.68
C LEU A 650 -3.86 -28.48 -20.41
N ALA A 651 -4.00 -28.16 -19.13
CA ALA A 651 -4.09 -26.80 -18.66
C ALA A 651 -2.78 -26.42 -17.97
N THR A 652 -2.37 -25.16 -18.09
CA THR A 652 -1.21 -24.61 -17.37
C THR A 652 -1.68 -23.64 -16.29
N PRO A 653 -1.85 -24.10 -15.04
CA PRO A 653 -2.18 -23.21 -13.93
C PRO A 653 -1.06 -22.21 -13.68
N THR A 654 -1.44 -20.94 -13.57
CA THR A 654 -0.61 -19.84 -13.13
C THR A 654 -1.25 -19.22 -11.90
N VAL A 655 -0.49 -19.08 -10.82
CA VAL A 655 -0.90 -18.30 -9.65
C VAL A 655 -0.17 -16.98 -9.71
N LYS A 656 -0.90 -15.87 -9.64
CA LYS A 656 -0.34 -14.53 -9.64
C LYS A 656 -0.42 -13.99 -8.22
N ASN A 657 0.73 -13.87 -7.58
CA ASN A 657 0.85 -13.33 -6.23
C ASN A 657 0.95 -11.79 -6.32
N LEU A 658 -0.07 -11.08 -5.88
CA LEU A 658 -0.11 -9.61 -5.74
C LEU A 658 -0.02 -9.19 -4.27
N THR A 659 0.47 -10.09 -3.42
CA THR A 659 0.70 -9.83 -2.00
C THR A 659 2.18 -9.51 -1.75
N PRO A 660 2.51 -8.79 -0.66
CA PRO A 660 3.88 -8.55 -0.25
C PRO A 660 4.63 -9.80 0.25
N MET A 661 3.94 -10.93 0.45
CA MET A 661 4.55 -12.15 0.98
C MET A 661 4.74 -13.20 -0.13
N PRO A 662 5.93 -13.80 -0.26
CA PRO A 662 6.15 -14.86 -1.23
C PRO A 662 5.22 -16.06 -1.00
N MET A 663 4.84 -16.72 -2.09
CA MET A 663 3.94 -17.86 -2.05
C MET A 663 4.52 -19.06 -2.77
N THR A 664 4.02 -20.23 -2.39
CA THR A 664 4.20 -21.46 -3.13
C THR A 664 2.84 -22.02 -3.51
N PHE A 665 2.75 -22.68 -4.66
CA PHE A 665 1.57 -23.45 -4.98
C PHE A 665 1.98 -24.81 -5.49
N TYR A 666 1.17 -25.81 -5.18
CA TYR A 666 1.34 -27.14 -5.73
C TYR A 666 0.11 -27.57 -6.49
N VAL A 667 0.35 -28.39 -7.49
CA VAL A 667 -0.68 -28.89 -8.40
C VAL A 667 -0.73 -30.41 -8.26
N LYS A 668 -1.94 -30.96 -8.09
CA LYS A 668 -2.20 -32.40 -8.01
C LYS A 668 -3.22 -32.82 -9.06
N ASN A 669 -3.05 -34.03 -9.61
CA ASN A 669 -4.08 -34.72 -10.39
C ASN A 669 -4.47 -35.99 -9.63
N GLY A 670 -5.65 -36.00 -9.01
CA GLY A 670 -6.02 -37.06 -8.07
C GLY A 670 -5.01 -37.16 -6.92
N SER A 671 -4.38 -38.32 -6.75
CA SER A 671 -3.32 -38.55 -5.76
C SER A 671 -1.94 -38.06 -6.17
N ASP A 672 -1.73 -37.78 -7.47
CA ASP A 672 -0.40 -37.58 -8.02
C ASP A 672 0.02 -36.11 -7.93
N LEU A 673 1.23 -35.86 -7.43
CA LEU A 673 1.83 -34.52 -7.41
C LEU A 673 2.41 -34.19 -8.79
N VAL A 674 1.86 -33.16 -9.45
CA VAL A 674 2.35 -32.64 -10.73
C VAL A 674 3.60 -31.77 -10.52
N GLY A 675 3.62 -31.00 -9.43
CA GLY A 675 4.76 -30.19 -9.05
C GLY A 675 4.46 -29.19 -7.95
N THR A 676 5.51 -28.54 -7.47
CA THR A 676 5.46 -27.42 -6.55
C THR A 676 6.23 -26.27 -7.18
N PHE A 677 5.61 -25.09 -7.21
CA PHE A 677 6.08 -23.94 -7.95
C PHE A 677 6.09 -22.72 -7.03
N GLN A 678 7.04 -21.83 -7.28
CA GLN A 678 7.17 -20.58 -6.55
C GLN A 678 6.34 -19.50 -7.24
N SER A 679 5.69 -18.65 -6.44
CA SER A 679 5.05 -17.42 -6.89
C SER A 679 5.61 -16.28 -6.03
N PRO A 680 6.73 -15.67 -6.44
CA PRO A 680 7.33 -14.54 -5.72
C PRO A 680 6.33 -13.41 -5.54
N THR A 681 6.58 -12.56 -4.55
CA THR A 681 5.79 -11.34 -4.31
C THR A 681 5.69 -10.50 -5.58
N HIS A 682 4.49 -10.06 -5.95
CA HIS A 682 4.18 -9.35 -7.19
C HIS A 682 4.50 -10.14 -8.48
N HIS A 683 4.76 -11.44 -8.47
CA HIS A 683 5.11 -12.23 -9.67
C HIS A 683 4.10 -13.36 -9.94
N ALA A 684 4.05 -13.79 -11.20
CA ALA A 684 3.30 -14.98 -11.60
C ALA A 684 4.16 -16.23 -11.44
N GLY A 685 3.73 -17.15 -10.59
CA GLY A 685 4.25 -18.50 -10.54
C GLY A 685 3.58 -19.37 -11.61
N TYR A 686 4.40 -20.02 -12.45
CA TYR A 686 3.95 -20.80 -13.60
C TYR A 686 4.25 -22.28 -13.43
N SER A 687 3.29 -23.15 -13.76
CA SER A 687 3.47 -24.60 -13.81
C SER A 687 3.77 -25.06 -15.25
N PRO A 688 5.04 -25.13 -15.69
CA PRO A 688 5.40 -25.63 -17.02
C PRO A 688 5.29 -27.16 -17.14
N ASN A 689 5.15 -27.88 -16.02
CA ASN A 689 5.16 -29.34 -16.01
C ASN A 689 3.97 -29.89 -16.78
N THR A 690 4.24 -30.83 -17.68
CA THR A 690 3.23 -31.49 -18.49
C THR A 690 2.73 -32.74 -17.76
N TYR A 691 1.45 -32.77 -17.39
CA TYR A 691 0.80 -33.97 -16.87
C TYR A 691 -0.43 -34.30 -17.71
N SER A 692 -0.33 -35.32 -18.56
CA SER A 692 -1.43 -35.71 -19.46
C SER A 692 -2.65 -36.16 -18.65
N VAL A 693 -3.77 -35.47 -18.79
CA VAL A 693 -5.00 -35.78 -18.05
C VAL A 693 -5.78 -37.00 -18.59
N GLY A 694 -5.31 -37.72 -19.62
CA GLY A 694 -5.93 -38.97 -20.07
C GLY A 694 -6.73 -38.83 -21.38
N CYS A 695 -7.94 -39.38 -21.47
CA CYS A 695 -8.81 -39.36 -22.67
C CYS A 695 -9.69 -38.09 -22.75
N ALA A 696 -10.46 -37.95 -23.83
CA ALA A 696 -11.50 -36.92 -23.95
C ALA A 696 -12.47 -36.94 -22.75
N GLY A 697 -12.94 -35.76 -22.35
CA GLY A 697 -13.84 -35.59 -21.20
C GLY A 697 -13.31 -34.59 -20.16
N HIS A 698 -13.87 -34.69 -18.96
CA HIS A 698 -13.69 -33.72 -17.89
C HIS A 698 -12.61 -34.16 -16.90
N HIS A 699 -11.72 -33.24 -16.57
CA HIS A 699 -10.58 -33.47 -15.68
C HIS A 699 -10.49 -32.39 -14.61
N LEU A 700 -9.88 -32.73 -13.48
CA LEU A 700 -9.70 -31.82 -12.34
C LEU A 700 -8.23 -31.81 -11.91
N LEU A 701 -7.65 -30.62 -11.84
CA LEU A 701 -6.38 -30.40 -11.16
C LEU A 701 -6.65 -29.66 -9.85
N PHE A 702 -6.26 -30.26 -8.74
CA PHE A 702 -6.31 -29.58 -7.45
C PHE A 702 -5.11 -28.66 -7.31
N VAL A 703 -5.36 -27.39 -7.04
CA VAL A 703 -4.34 -26.37 -6.74
C VAL A 703 -4.50 -25.96 -5.30
N LYS A 704 -3.40 -25.98 -4.54
CA LYS A 704 -3.32 -25.37 -3.23
C LYS A 704 -2.19 -24.37 -3.21
N VAL A 705 -2.48 -23.21 -2.65
CA VAL A 705 -1.56 -22.10 -2.46
C VAL A 705 -1.30 -21.94 -0.97
N ASN A 706 -0.02 -21.84 -0.66
CA ASN A 706 0.48 -21.60 0.67
C ASN A 706 1.38 -20.38 0.64
N ASP A 707 1.36 -19.58 1.71
CA ASP A 707 2.40 -18.58 1.89
C ASP A 707 3.74 -19.26 2.19
N ILE A 708 4.80 -18.48 2.21
CA ILE A 708 6.15 -18.96 2.54
C ILE A 708 6.29 -19.48 3.98
N ASN A 709 5.33 -19.17 4.88
CA ASN A 709 5.23 -19.74 6.22
C ASN A 709 4.55 -21.12 6.25
N GLY A 710 3.96 -21.56 5.13
CA GLY A 710 3.17 -22.78 5.05
C GLY A 710 1.73 -22.61 5.54
N ASN A 711 1.27 -21.38 5.81
CA ASN A 711 -0.13 -21.11 6.07
C ASN A 711 -0.94 -21.27 4.79
N ASP A 712 -2.19 -21.70 4.92
CA ASP A 712 -3.09 -21.83 3.80
C ASP A 712 -3.51 -20.44 3.29
N VAL A 713 -3.45 -20.23 1.97
CA VAL A 713 -3.84 -18.98 1.31
C VAL A 713 -5.12 -19.20 0.51
N ALA A 714 -5.10 -20.18 -0.40
CA ALA A 714 -6.25 -20.54 -1.20
C ALA A 714 -6.14 -21.99 -1.68
N SER A 715 -7.27 -22.60 -1.99
CA SER A 715 -7.31 -23.86 -2.74
C SER A 715 -8.50 -23.90 -3.68
N PHE A 716 -8.34 -24.53 -4.83
CA PHE A 716 -9.38 -24.62 -5.84
C PHE A 716 -9.10 -25.78 -6.80
N ASN A 717 -10.14 -26.25 -7.47
CA ASN A 717 -9.99 -27.20 -8.57
C ASN A 717 -10.03 -26.45 -9.90
N VAL A 718 -9.00 -26.63 -10.71
CA VAL A 718 -9.03 -26.24 -12.12
C VAL A 718 -9.77 -27.34 -12.88
N TYR A 719 -10.95 -26.99 -13.39
CA TYR A 719 -11.74 -27.83 -14.26
C TYR A 719 -11.24 -27.69 -15.70
N ILE A 720 -10.99 -28.82 -16.34
CA ILE A 720 -10.53 -28.90 -17.72
C ILE A 720 -11.55 -29.71 -18.49
N ASP A 721 -12.16 -29.09 -19.48
CA ASP A 721 -13.04 -29.77 -20.42
C ASP A 721 -12.30 -29.97 -21.74
N PHE A 722 -11.98 -31.23 -22.07
CA PHE A 722 -11.35 -31.54 -23.34
C PHE A 722 -12.36 -32.12 -24.32
N GLU A 723 -12.81 -31.27 -25.24
CA GLU A 723 -13.64 -31.65 -26.38
C GLU A 723 -12.76 -31.94 -27.61
N VAL A 724 -12.95 -33.13 -28.20
CA VAL A 724 -12.15 -33.64 -29.35
C VAL A 724 -12.16 -32.70 -30.55
N LEU A 725 -13.16 -31.83 -30.67
CA LEU A 725 -13.37 -30.96 -31.84
C LEU A 725 -13.14 -29.46 -31.58
N SER A 726 -12.72 -29.06 -30.38
CA SER A 726 -12.63 -27.62 -30.03
C SER A 726 -11.43 -27.23 -29.16
N GLY A 727 -10.54 -28.16 -28.79
CA GLY A 727 -9.44 -27.85 -27.86
C GLY A 727 -9.91 -27.91 -26.40
N SER A 728 -9.02 -27.61 -25.45
CA SER A 728 -9.35 -27.65 -24.02
C SER A 728 -9.91 -26.32 -23.51
N TYR A 729 -10.99 -26.38 -22.76
CA TYR A 729 -11.52 -25.27 -21.97
C TYR A 729 -11.08 -25.43 -20.52
N VAL A 730 -10.81 -24.31 -19.86
CA VAL A 730 -10.38 -24.28 -18.46
C VAL A 730 -11.20 -23.28 -17.67
N SER A 731 -11.46 -23.61 -16.41
CA SER A 731 -12.11 -22.72 -15.45
C SER A 731 -11.81 -23.17 -14.02
N ILE A 732 -12.14 -22.34 -13.04
CA ILE A 732 -12.24 -22.82 -11.65
C ILE A 732 -13.57 -23.56 -11.52
N GLN A 733 -13.53 -24.78 -10.99
CA GLN A 733 -14.74 -25.56 -10.73
C GLN A 733 -15.65 -24.79 -9.77
N PRO A 734 -16.93 -24.55 -10.12
CA PRO A 734 -17.87 -23.85 -9.26
C PRO A 734 -17.95 -24.48 -7.86
N GLY A 735 -17.86 -23.64 -6.82
CA GLY A 735 -17.91 -24.07 -5.42
C GLY A 735 -16.64 -24.76 -4.89
N SER A 736 -15.57 -24.88 -5.69
CA SER A 736 -14.30 -25.47 -5.22
C SER A 736 -13.35 -24.46 -4.58
N LEU A 737 -13.57 -23.17 -4.80
CA LEU A 737 -12.69 -22.11 -4.30
C LEU A 737 -12.86 -21.94 -2.79
N LEU A 738 -11.78 -22.16 -2.07
CA LEU A 738 -11.62 -21.86 -0.65
C LEU A 738 -10.52 -20.82 -0.52
N VAL A 739 -10.78 -19.74 0.20
CA VAL A 739 -9.82 -18.66 0.45
C VAL A 739 -9.65 -18.51 1.95
N ALA A 740 -8.40 -18.42 2.40
CA ALA A 740 -8.09 -18.18 3.80
C ALA A 740 -8.35 -16.72 4.17
N GLN A 741 -8.61 -16.49 5.45
CA GLN A 741 -8.74 -15.14 6.01
C GLN A 741 -7.45 -14.34 5.76
N GLY A 742 -7.58 -13.06 5.43
CA GLY A 742 -6.44 -12.22 5.05
C GLY A 742 -6.13 -12.21 3.54
N TYR A 743 -6.88 -12.94 2.72
CA TYR A 743 -6.66 -13.02 1.27
C TYR A 743 -7.94 -12.88 0.47
N VAL A 744 -7.79 -12.41 -0.77
CA VAL A 744 -8.84 -12.39 -1.79
C VAL A 744 -8.30 -13.04 -3.06
N VAL A 745 -9.10 -13.92 -3.67
CA VAL A 745 -8.80 -14.46 -4.99
C VAL A 745 -9.62 -13.68 -6.02
N GLY A 746 -8.93 -13.00 -6.93
CA GLY A 746 -9.59 -12.29 -8.01
C GLY A 746 -10.12 -13.25 -9.09
N THR A 747 -10.91 -12.73 -10.01
CA THR A 747 -11.46 -13.53 -11.11
C THR A 747 -10.33 -14.13 -11.96
N PRO A 748 -10.37 -15.45 -12.24
CA PRO A 748 -9.37 -16.09 -13.07
C PRO A 748 -9.49 -15.68 -14.55
N ILE A 749 -8.35 -15.46 -15.20
CA ILE A 749 -8.27 -15.30 -16.66
C ILE A 749 -8.11 -16.69 -17.27
N CYS A 750 -9.11 -17.12 -18.04
CA CYS A 750 -9.17 -18.47 -18.59
C CYS A 750 -9.17 -18.41 -20.12
N ASN A 751 -8.12 -18.96 -20.75
CA ASN A 751 -7.99 -19.00 -22.20
C ASN A 751 -8.04 -20.45 -22.71
N GLN A 752 -8.78 -20.63 -23.79
CA GLN A 752 -8.95 -21.91 -24.46
C GLN A 752 -7.65 -22.35 -25.15
N GLY A 753 -7.40 -23.66 -25.15
CA GLY A 753 -6.29 -24.28 -25.86
C GLY A 753 -6.54 -24.40 -27.37
N SER A 754 -5.49 -24.71 -28.12
CA SER A 754 -5.58 -24.81 -29.58
C SER A 754 -6.32 -26.06 -30.04
N PHE A 755 -7.27 -25.88 -30.97
CA PHE A 755 -7.84 -27.00 -31.72
C PHE A 755 -6.81 -27.67 -32.65
N SER A 756 -5.86 -26.91 -33.20
CA SER A 756 -4.80 -27.44 -34.08
C SER A 756 -3.60 -28.02 -33.32
N GLU A 757 -3.76 -28.25 -32.02
CA GLU A 757 -2.78 -28.90 -31.14
C GLU A 757 -1.47 -28.13 -30.95
N THR A 758 -1.45 -26.83 -31.27
CA THR A 758 -0.24 -26.00 -31.25
C THR A 758 0.12 -25.41 -29.87
N PHE A 759 -0.85 -25.33 -28.94
CA PHE A 759 -0.67 -24.79 -27.58
C PHE A 759 -1.73 -25.27 -26.60
N THR A 760 -1.42 -25.20 -25.30
CA THR A 760 -2.30 -25.63 -24.18
C THR A 760 -3.35 -24.58 -23.82
N ALA A 761 -4.41 -24.99 -23.12
CA ALA A 761 -5.26 -24.04 -22.40
C ALA A 761 -4.48 -23.42 -21.23
N SER A 762 -4.83 -22.20 -20.84
CA SER A 762 -4.13 -21.47 -19.77
C SER A 762 -5.10 -20.82 -18.80
N ILE A 763 -4.74 -20.83 -17.52
CA ILE A 763 -5.49 -20.15 -16.47
C ILE A 763 -4.54 -19.35 -15.59
N LEU A 764 -4.86 -18.07 -15.34
CA LEU A 764 -4.15 -17.21 -14.39
C LEU A 764 -5.10 -16.82 -13.27
N VAL A 765 -4.72 -17.12 -12.04
CA VAL A 765 -5.50 -16.85 -10.83
C VAL A 765 -4.78 -15.80 -9.98
N PRO A 766 -5.26 -14.55 -9.94
CA PRO A 766 -4.67 -13.50 -9.12
C PRO A 766 -5.08 -13.63 -7.65
N ILE A 767 -4.13 -13.45 -6.75
CA ILE A 767 -4.30 -13.50 -5.30
C ILE A 767 -3.81 -12.20 -4.70
N TYR A 768 -4.68 -11.58 -3.92
CA TYR A 768 -4.43 -10.33 -3.21
C TYR A 768 -4.47 -10.57 -1.70
N GLN A 769 -3.85 -9.67 -0.95
CA GLN A 769 -4.04 -9.60 0.50
C GLN A 769 -5.33 -8.82 0.77
N SER A 770 -6.20 -9.30 1.66
CA SER A 770 -7.29 -8.50 2.22
C SER A 770 -6.72 -7.64 3.36
N ASN A 771 -7.19 -6.41 3.51
CA ASN A 771 -6.70 -5.48 4.54
C ASN A 771 -7.32 -5.76 5.90
#